data_AF-A0A847GU33-F1
#
_entry.id   AF-A0A847GU33-F1
#
_cell.length_a   1.000
_cell.length_b   1.000
_cell.length_c   1.000
_cell.angle_alpha   90.00
_cell.angle_beta   90.00
_cell.angle_gamma   90.00
#
_symmetry.space_group_name_H-M   'P 1'
#
loop_
_entity.id
_entity.type
_entity.pdbx_description
1 polymer ?
#
loop_
_entity_poly.entity_id
_entity_poly.type
_entity_poly.pdbx_seq_one_letter_code
_entity_poly.pdbx_strand_id
1 'polypeptide(L)'
;MSCLLKGFQTMPRQDTSLGTNPPTRSRSARRVIVPAVALLLVACLLLFGRASSAWWTRMMAQAHFDDGAISVAQQWLDWSAWFDPGDGATDLMRAACFRRLRQEERWSEAVKLAEEKGVPESLVQPESKLGRIQEGNFDDEIQSELTALTAAGVSPADLYAALVHGYIAQKDAERARIALDAWETVEPDGAHLAYIKGVYWRRMTESELDLVQRQEFLDRTQRELEQALSRQPRHELARLALAELFEDQSQLVEARDQVAALVACAPALDTAKFKLAKLLRQTNRLDEARTVLQSLPPQTQAGGELAAQMGELELESGNYQEADRWLARARAEDPTSGAVVVAEAVSAALQEKMPHARQLLAWIDAVHDESTRIEDLAGRVAIGADDPQAQDELRRLRALPPPKLETGGGDAEPAATDHRSPTTDHRLPITDHRSGDQPVDAAGLYAQHCSGCHGENGDGKGRAARHLFPKPRDLRTGKFRLVSTVNGVASLEDLEAGIRRGMPGTAMRAFDKLSEDQRMLLAQEVRRLNRVGTGEQFIDSLLKEGEEIDEDEVRTVLKLRTTPGDDTRVPRIGAAADPQAIARGKDAYLKLGCKNCHGEDGTGAWDPPLFDEHGWPAPPRDLVHEPFKGGHEPEAIYLRILLGMPGSPHPACPGVADDQLIDVVQYCRSLSQEPKRERTNHQRALQAWTAPEKP
;
A
#
# COMPACT_ATOMS: atom_id res chain seq x y z
N MET A 1 11.07 61.64 -4.55
CA MET A 1 12.48 62.04 -4.75
C MET A 1 13.28 60.81 -5.19
N SER A 2 14.37 61.00 -5.93
CA SER A 2 15.38 60.03 -6.35
C SER A 2 15.66 58.91 -5.32
N CYS A 3 15.95 57.64 -5.64
CA CYS A 3 16.13 56.90 -6.90
C CYS A 3 15.96 55.38 -6.58
N LEU A 4 16.00 54.39 -7.49
CA LEU A 4 16.30 54.32 -8.93
C LEU A 4 15.52 53.13 -9.54
N LEU A 5 15.06 53.20 -10.79
CA LEU A 5 14.47 52.08 -11.55
C LEU A 5 14.85 52.20 -13.03
N LYS A 6 15.49 51.15 -13.59
CA LYS A 6 15.68 50.78 -15.02
C LYS A 6 16.83 49.75 -15.09
N GLY A 7 16.73 48.62 -15.80
CA GLY A 7 15.57 48.07 -16.50
C GLY A 7 15.84 46.62 -16.95
N PHE A 8 14.77 45.84 -17.12
CA PHE A 8 14.81 44.52 -17.75
C PHE A 8 14.85 44.66 -19.28
N GLN A 9 15.79 43.98 -19.97
CA GLN A 9 15.50 42.97 -21.03
C GLN A 9 16.75 42.54 -21.83
N THR A 10 16.72 41.25 -22.23
CA THR A 10 17.47 40.57 -23.32
C THR A 10 19.01 40.45 -23.29
N MET A 11 19.49 39.21 -23.18
CA MET A 11 20.59 38.52 -23.93
C MET A 11 21.22 37.41 -23.05
N PRO A 12 21.88 36.38 -23.62
CA PRO A 12 21.35 35.36 -24.53
C PRO A 12 21.49 33.94 -23.93
N ARG A 13 20.96 32.90 -24.62
CA ARG A 13 21.36 31.50 -24.34
C ARG A 13 22.86 31.33 -24.63
N GLN A 14 23.60 30.70 -23.72
CA GLN A 14 24.89 30.09 -24.02
C GLN A 14 24.79 28.59 -23.79
N ASP A 15 25.15 27.81 -24.82
CA ASP A 15 25.38 26.37 -24.69
C ASP A 15 26.61 26.11 -23.81
N THR A 16 26.48 25.20 -22.85
CA THR A 16 27.62 24.64 -22.13
C THR A 16 27.66 23.13 -22.29
N SER A 17 28.09 22.69 -23.48
CA SER A 17 28.73 21.38 -23.62
C SER A 17 30.26 21.55 -23.52
N LEU A 18 30.97 20.45 -23.26
CA LEU A 18 32.44 20.33 -23.17
C LEU A 18 33.12 20.76 -21.84
N GLY A 19 33.06 19.84 -20.87
CA GLY A 19 34.28 19.15 -20.43
C GLY A 19 35.28 19.88 -19.54
N THR A 20 35.13 19.73 -18.22
CA THR A 20 36.23 19.87 -17.26
C THR A 20 36.25 18.68 -16.29
N ASN A 21 37.36 17.94 -16.24
CA ASN A 21 37.56 16.83 -15.30
C ASN A 21 37.47 17.31 -13.84
N PRO A 22 36.95 16.48 -12.90
CA PRO A 22 36.99 16.80 -11.47
C PRO A 22 38.44 16.82 -10.95
N PRO A 23 38.76 17.64 -9.95
CA PRO A 23 40.12 17.75 -9.41
C PRO A 23 40.54 16.44 -8.74
N THR A 24 41.62 15.85 -9.26
CA THR A 24 42.20 14.61 -8.74
C THR A 24 42.86 14.85 -7.38
N ARG A 25 42.14 14.56 -6.28
CA ARG A 25 42.74 14.50 -4.92
C ARG A 25 43.95 13.56 -4.96
N SER A 26 45.13 14.09 -4.67
CA SER A 26 46.38 13.38 -4.90
C SER A 26 46.51 12.13 -4.02
N ARG A 27 46.98 11.03 -4.62
CA ARG A 27 47.29 9.79 -3.89
C ARG A 27 48.41 9.97 -2.85
N SER A 28 49.15 11.08 -2.86
CA SER A 28 50.20 11.38 -1.88
C SER A 28 49.66 11.80 -0.52
N ALA A 29 48.55 12.54 -0.45
CA ALA A 29 47.99 13.00 0.83
C ALA A 29 47.57 11.83 1.73
N ARG A 30 46.88 10.82 1.18
CA ARG A 30 46.52 9.59 1.91
C ARG A 30 47.74 8.82 2.44
N ARG A 31 48.89 8.87 1.76
CA ARG A 31 50.13 8.17 2.19
C ARG A 31 50.81 8.81 3.41
N VAL A 32 50.51 10.07 3.72
CA VAL A 32 51.08 10.78 4.89
C VAL A 32 50.08 10.83 6.05
N ILE A 33 48.79 11.02 5.76
CA ILE A 33 47.74 11.11 6.80
C ILE A 33 47.57 9.79 7.55
N VAL A 34 47.55 8.64 6.86
CA VAL A 34 47.36 7.32 7.51
C VAL A 34 48.46 7.00 8.53
N PRO A 35 49.77 7.08 8.21
CA PRO A 35 50.81 6.83 9.22
C PRO A 35 50.85 7.91 10.31
N ALA A 36 50.46 9.16 10.02
CA ALA A 36 50.37 10.22 11.05
C ALA A 36 49.23 9.94 12.06
N VAL A 37 48.06 9.51 11.59
CA VAL A 37 46.93 9.09 12.45
C VAL A 37 47.28 7.82 13.23
N ALA A 38 47.96 6.85 12.59
CA ALA A 38 48.44 5.66 13.29
C ALA A 38 49.46 6.01 14.39
N LEU A 39 50.39 6.93 14.13
CA LEU A 39 51.32 7.45 15.15
C LEU A 39 50.60 8.19 16.28
N LEU A 40 49.54 8.95 15.97
CA LEU A 40 48.71 9.62 16.98
C LEU A 40 47.92 8.63 17.85
N LEU A 41 47.33 7.59 17.24
CA LEU A 41 46.65 6.50 17.97
C LEU A 41 47.63 5.71 18.85
N VAL A 42 48.82 5.40 18.33
CA VAL A 42 49.89 4.76 19.11
C VAL A 42 50.38 5.67 20.24
N ALA A 43 50.54 6.98 20.00
CA ALA A 43 50.90 7.94 21.04
C ALA A 43 49.81 8.06 22.12
N CYS A 44 48.53 8.12 21.76
CA CYS A 44 47.42 8.11 22.73
C CYS A 44 47.39 6.80 23.53
N LEU A 45 47.57 5.65 22.89
CA LEU A 45 47.67 4.35 23.56
C LEU A 45 48.85 4.28 24.54
N LEU A 46 49.99 4.86 24.19
CA LEU A 46 51.19 4.91 25.04
C LEU A 46 51.10 5.94 26.18
N LEU A 47 50.39 7.06 25.98
CA LEU A 47 50.27 8.14 26.97
C LEU A 47 49.12 7.93 27.96
N PHE A 48 48.00 7.36 27.52
CA PHE A 48 46.78 7.25 28.33
C PHE A 48 46.37 5.80 28.64
N GLY A 49 46.86 4.82 27.89
CA GLY A 49 46.49 3.41 28.03
C GLY A 49 45.15 3.06 27.36
N ARG A 50 44.86 1.75 27.29
CA ARG A 50 43.67 1.21 26.60
C ARG A 50 42.36 1.59 27.30
N ALA A 51 42.27 1.37 28.62
CA ALA A 51 41.06 1.67 29.40
C ALA A 51 40.66 3.16 29.38
N SER A 52 41.63 4.07 29.52
CA SER A 52 41.37 5.52 29.46
C SER A 52 40.92 5.97 28.06
N SER A 53 41.47 5.35 27.01
CA SER A 53 41.01 5.57 25.62
C SER A 53 39.57 5.10 25.43
N ALA A 54 39.23 3.90 25.91
CA ALA A 54 37.87 3.35 25.85
C ALA A 54 36.86 4.23 26.62
N TRP A 55 37.21 4.65 27.84
CA TRP A 55 36.42 5.57 28.65
C TRP A 55 36.17 6.92 27.93
N TRP A 56 37.20 7.51 27.32
CA TRP A 56 37.04 8.76 26.58
C TRP A 56 36.14 8.59 25.34
N THR A 57 36.26 7.48 24.60
CA THR A 57 35.36 7.19 23.48
C THR A 57 33.90 6.96 23.93
N ARG A 58 33.66 6.39 25.12
CA ARG A 58 32.32 6.32 25.71
C ARG A 58 31.78 7.69 26.10
N MET A 59 32.59 8.59 26.65
CA MET A 59 32.14 9.98 26.89
C MET A 59 31.71 10.67 25.59
N MET A 60 32.47 10.49 24.50
CA MET A 60 32.10 11.03 23.19
C MET A 60 30.80 10.39 22.66
N ALA A 61 30.64 9.07 22.82
CA ALA A 61 29.40 8.38 22.48
C ALA A 61 28.20 8.89 23.29
N GLN A 62 28.36 9.16 24.59
CA GLN A 62 27.29 9.65 25.46
C GLN A 62 26.82 11.04 25.01
N ALA A 63 27.75 11.96 24.76
CA ALA A 63 27.42 13.28 24.24
C ALA A 63 26.64 13.21 22.91
N HIS A 64 27.01 12.28 22.00
CA HIS A 64 26.25 12.06 20.78
C HIS A 64 24.89 11.39 20.99
N PHE A 65 24.75 10.51 21.98
CA PHE A 65 23.48 9.88 22.36
C PHE A 65 22.51 10.90 22.96
N ASP A 66 23.01 11.85 23.76
CA ASP A 66 22.24 12.95 24.34
C ASP A 66 21.80 14.00 23.29
N ASP A 67 22.62 14.20 22.23
CA ASP A 67 22.28 14.97 21.02
C ASP A 67 21.28 14.25 20.08
N GLY A 68 20.88 13.01 20.40
CA GLY A 68 20.02 12.18 19.54
C GLY A 68 20.72 11.63 18.28
N ALA A 69 22.05 11.72 18.20
CA ALA A 69 22.89 11.21 17.11
C ALA A 69 23.33 9.75 17.38
N ILE A 70 22.34 8.85 17.48
CA ILE A 70 22.51 7.47 17.97
C ILE A 70 23.48 6.67 17.08
N SER A 71 23.42 6.80 15.77
CA SER A 71 24.34 6.11 14.85
C SER A 71 25.79 6.58 15.02
N VAL A 72 26.01 7.84 15.41
CA VAL A 72 27.34 8.39 15.71
C VAL A 72 27.81 7.90 17.08
N ALA A 73 26.92 7.82 18.07
CA ALA A 73 27.22 7.22 19.36
C ALA A 73 27.68 5.75 19.22
N GLN A 74 27.00 4.94 18.40
CA GLN A 74 27.39 3.56 18.13
C GLN A 74 28.80 3.45 17.50
N GLN A 75 29.15 4.31 16.54
CA GLN A 75 30.51 4.34 15.98
C GLN A 75 31.58 4.62 17.02
N TRP A 76 31.32 5.52 17.98
CA TRP A 76 32.23 5.78 19.11
C TRP A 76 32.29 4.60 20.08
N LEU A 77 31.20 3.85 20.26
CA LEU A 77 31.18 2.60 21.03
C LEU A 77 31.96 1.47 20.35
N ASP A 78 32.04 1.44 19.02
CA ASP A 78 32.91 0.50 18.30
C ASP A 78 34.40 0.80 18.55
N TRP A 79 34.78 2.08 18.65
CA TRP A 79 36.12 2.45 19.12
C TRP A 79 36.35 2.04 20.59
N SER A 80 35.36 2.21 21.47
CA SER A 80 35.44 1.72 22.87
C SER A 80 35.68 0.21 22.91
N ALA A 81 34.89 -0.57 22.17
CA ALA A 81 35.04 -2.03 22.08
C ALA A 81 36.37 -2.46 21.44
N TRP A 82 36.95 -1.65 20.54
CA TRP A 82 38.27 -1.92 19.97
C TRP A 82 39.40 -1.65 20.99
N PHE A 83 39.28 -0.58 21.78
CA PHE A 83 40.23 -0.25 22.84
C PHE A 83 40.13 -1.25 24.01
N ASP A 84 38.94 -1.59 24.48
CA ASP A 84 38.73 -2.55 25.55
C ASP A 84 37.52 -3.49 25.25
N PRO A 85 37.77 -4.63 24.59
CA PRO A 85 36.69 -5.57 24.22
C PRO A 85 35.99 -6.22 25.42
N GLY A 86 36.65 -6.26 26.58
CA GLY A 86 36.14 -6.87 27.81
C GLY A 86 35.27 -5.94 28.66
N ASP A 87 35.22 -4.65 28.33
CA ASP A 87 34.52 -3.64 29.11
C ASP A 87 33.02 -3.58 28.78
N GLY A 88 32.22 -4.27 29.58
CA GLY A 88 30.77 -4.36 29.43
C GLY A 88 30.02 -3.03 29.57
N ALA A 89 30.65 -1.97 30.10
CA ALA A 89 30.03 -0.64 30.08
C ALA A 89 29.81 -0.12 28.64
N THR A 90 30.61 -0.62 27.67
CA THR A 90 30.39 -0.38 26.24
C THR A 90 29.06 -0.98 25.78
N ASP A 91 28.75 -2.20 26.21
CA ASP A 91 27.59 -2.95 25.75
C ASP A 91 26.30 -2.53 26.47
N LEU A 92 26.36 -2.13 27.74
CA LEU A 92 25.24 -1.47 28.43
C LEU A 92 24.81 -0.18 27.70
N MET A 93 25.77 0.59 27.19
CA MET A 93 25.46 1.81 26.44
C MET A 93 24.97 1.52 25.01
N ARG A 94 25.38 0.39 24.41
CA ARG A 94 24.76 -0.13 23.18
C ARG A 94 23.31 -0.55 23.42
N ALA A 95 23.00 -1.17 24.57
CA ALA A 95 21.62 -1.49 24.95
C ALA A 95 20.75 -0.22 24.96
N ALA A 96 21.17 0.84 25.67
CA ALA A 96 20.43 2.11 25.66
C ALA A 96 20.21 2.69 24.24
N CYS A 97 21.19 2.55 23.34
CA CYS A 97 21.03 2.89 21.92
C CYS A 97 19.97 2.02 21.23
N PHE A 98 20.00 0.69 21.40
CA PHE A 98 19.04 -0.22 20.80
C PHE A 98 17.62 -0.06 21.37
N ARG A 99 17.48 0.25 22.67
CA ARG A 99 16.20 0.59 23.30
C ARG A 99 15.55 1.80 22.64
N ARG A 100 16.30 2.91 22.49
CA ARG A 100 15.80 4.13 21.79
C ARG A 100 15.53 3.88 20.29
N LEU A 101 16.24 2.94 19.66
CA LEU A 101 15.99 2.48 18.28
C LEU A 101 14.86 1.44 18.16
N ARG A 102 14.22 1.02 19.27
CA ARG A 102 13.20 -0.05 19.31
C ARG A 102 13.67 -1.41 18.76
N GLN A 103 14.94 -1.74 18.93
CA GLN A 103 15.56 -2.99 18.46
C GLN A 103 15.66 -4.01 19.61
N GLU A 104 14.53 -4.64 19.96
CA GLU A 104 14.35 -5.50 21.14
C GLU A 104 15.37 -6.64 21.25
N GLU A 105 15.56 -7.43 20.19
CA GLU A 105 16.53 -8.54 20.18
C GLU A 105 17.95 -8.06 20.47
N ARG A 106 18.41 -7.02 19.75
CA ARG A 106 19.75 -6.44 19.90
C ARG A 106 19.94 -5.77 21.26
N TRP A 107 18.88 -5.19 21.82
CA TRP A 107 18.86 -4.65 23.17
C TRP A 107 19.07 -5.76 24.20
N SER A 108 18.28 -6.84 24.13
CA SER A 108 18.37 -8.00 25.03
C SER A 108 19.75 -8.66 24.97
N GLU A 109 20.29 -8.86 23.76
CA GLU A 109 21.67 -9.33 23.56
C GLU A 109 22.72 -8.42 24.21
N ALA A 110 22.57 -7.10 24.06
CA ALA A 110 23.53 -6.13 24.61
C ALA A 110 23.45 -6.01 26.14
N VAL A 111 22.25 -6.10 26.73
CA VAL A 111 22.05 -6.20 28.19
C VAL A 111 22.75 -7.44 28.73
N LYS A 112 22.47 -8.61 28.15
CA LYS A 112 23.09 -9.88 28.54
C LYS A 112 24.62 -9.85 28.39
N LEU A 113 25.14 -9.27 27.31
CA LEU A 113 26.58 -9.16 27.09
C LEU A 113 27.26 -8.23 28.11
N ALA A 114 26.56 -7.21 28.60
CA ALA A 114 27.04 -6.36 29.69
C ALA A 114 27.11 -7.12 31.03
N GLU A 115 26.12 -7.95 31.34
CA GLU A 115 26.13 -8.84 32.51
C GLU A 115 27.27 -9.87 32.44
N GLU A 116 27.42 -10.56 31.30
CA GLU A 116 28.49 -11.54 31.08
C GLU A 116 29.90 -10.92 31.19
N LYS A 117 30.04 -9.64 30.87
CA LYS A 117 31.28 -8.85 31.04
C LYS A 117 31.43 -8.21 32.43
N GLY A 118 30.57 -8.55 33.39
CA GLY A 118 30.72 -8.18 34.80
C GLY A 118 30.32 -6.74 35.14
N VAL A 119 29.43 -6.12 34.36
CA VAL A 119 28.81 -4.85 34.79
C VAL A 119 27.99 -5.09 36.07
N PRO A 120 28.13 -4.25 37.11
CA PRO A 120 27.35 -4.38 38.34
C PRO A 120 25.83 -4.38 38.07
N GLU A 121 25.12 -5.28 38.74
CA GLU A 121 23.66 -5.40 38.65
C GLU A 121 22.93 -4.06 38.89
N SER A 122 23.45 -3.21 39.78
CA SER A 122 22.91 -1.87 40.05
C SER A 122 22.93 -0.91 38.86
N LEU A 123 23.73 -1.18 37.83
CA LEU A 123 23.78 -0.42 36.58
C LEU A 123 23.01 -1.09 35.44
N VAL A 124 22.87 -2.42 35.46
CA VAL A 124 22.09 -3.16 34.44
C VAL A 124 20.59 -3.10 34.73
N GLN A 125 20.17 -3.32 35.98
CA GLN A 125 18.76 -3.35 36.38
C GLN A 125 17.95 -2.11 35.92
N PRO A 126 18.46 -0.87 35.97
CA PRO A 126 17.73 0.28 35.42
C PRO A 126 17.42 0.18 33.93
N GLU A 127 18.37 -0.28 33.11
CA GLU A 127 18.17 -0.43 31.66
C GLU A 127 17.22 -1.59 31.34
N SER A 128 17.35 -2.73 32.04
CA SER A 128 16.42 -3.87 31.95
C SER A 128 14.98 -3.47 32.31
N LYS A 129 14.82 -2.62 33.33
CA LYS A 129 13.52 -2.05 33.72
C LYS A 129 12.96 -1.08 32.67
N LEU A 130 13.80 -0.21 32.08
CA LEU A 130 13.36 0.73 31.06
C LEU A 130 12.85 0.03 29.79
N GLY A 131 13.52 -1.04 29.33
CA GLY A 131 13.02 -1.83 28.19
C GLY A 131 11.65 -2.43 28.46
N ARG A 132 11.51 -3.12 29.61
CA ARG A 132 10.24 -3.69 30.08
C ARG A 132 9.12 -2.63 30.19
N ILE A 133 9.40 -1.44 30.73
CA ILE A 133 8.42 -0.36 30.77
C ILE A 133 8.05 0.11 29.36
N GLN A 134 9.02 0.26 28.45
CA GLN A 134 8.82 0.70 27.07
C GLN A 134 7.97 -0.25 26.21
N GLU A 135 7.95 -1.54 26.57
CA GLU A 135 7.10 -2.59 25.98
C GLU A 135 5.65 -2.58 26.51
N GLY A 136 5.38 -1.87 27.60
CA GLY A 136 4.08 -1.92 28.31
C GLY A 136 3.98 -3.00 29.39
N ASN A 137 5.09 -3.66 29.74
CA ASN A 137 5.14 -4.79 30.67
C ASN A 137 5.21 -4.33 32.15
N PHE A 138 4.19 -3.62 32.61
CA PHE A 138 4.05 -3.10 33.98
C PHE A 138 2.58 -2.94 34.41
N ASP A 139 2.34 -2.83 35.72
CA ASP A 139 1.01 -2.70 36.32
C ASP A 139 0.69 -1.26 36.78
N ASP A 140 -0.49 -1.09 37.40
CA ASP A 140 -0.94 0.21 37.93
C ASP A 140 -0.07 0.74 39.11
N GLU A 141 0.80 -0.07 39.71
CA GLU A 141 1.65 0.28 40.86
C GLU A 141 3.09 0.69 40.46
N ILE A 142 3.33 0.94 39.16
CA ILE A 142 4.63 1.36 38.58
C ILE A 142 5.32 2.53 39.30
N GLN A 143 4.60 3.37 40.04
CA GLN A 143 5.15 4.51 40.79
C GLN A 143 6.34 4.14 41.71
N SER A 144 6.32 2.93 42.29
CA SER A 144 7.42 2.41 43.09
C SER A 144 8.68 2.15 42.24
N GLU A 145 8.51 1.60 41.04
CA GLU A 145 9.60 1.39 40.07
C GLU A 145 10.13 2.71 39.50
N LEU A 146 9.27 3.67 39.16
CA LEU A 146 9.69 5.01 38.69
C LEU A 146 10.53 5.73 39.76
N THR A 147 10.13 5.63 41.03
CA THR A 147 10.87 6.18 42.16
C THR A 147 12.26 5.53 42.28
N ALA A 148 12.33 4.20 42.13
CA ALA A 148 13.60 3.46 42.17
C ALA A 148 14.52 3.80 40.98
N LEU A 149 13.98 3.99 39.77
CA LEU A 149 14.74 4.39 38.58
C LEU A 149 15.28 5.82 38.71
N THR A 150 14.46 6.74 39.24
CA THR A 150 14.88 8.11 39.56
C THR A 150 16.00 8.12 40.60
N ALA A 151 15.88 7.30 41.66
CA ALA A 151 16.93 7.14 42.67
C ALA A 151 18.22 6.49 42.13
N ALA A 152 18.12 5.66 41.07
CA ALA A 152 19.26 5.09 40.36
C ALA A 152 19.94 6.08 39.38
N GLY A 153 19.41 7.31 39.23
CA GLY A 153 19.99 8.34 38.38
C GLY A 153 19.61 8.24 36.90
N VAL A 154 18.53 7.53 36.56
CA VAL A 154 17.98 7.51 35.18
C VAL A 154 17.55 8.92 34.77
N SER A 155 17.85 9.31 33.53
CA SER A 155 17.46 10.62 32.99
C SER A 155 15.94 10.76 32.93
N PRO A 156 15.36 11.96 33.15
CA PRO A 156 13.93 12.18 32.93
C PRO A 156 13.52 11.82 31.51
N ALA A 157 14.38 12.13 30.53
CA ALA A 157 14.15 11.82 29.13
C ALA A 157 13.97 10.31 28.85
N ASP A 158 14.84 9.44 29.37
CA ASP A 158 14.70 8.00 29.18
C ASP A 158 13.53 7.42 29.99
N LEU A 159 13.30 7.93 31.20
CA LEU A 159 12.21 7.49 32.08
C LEU A 159 10.83 7.77 31.46
N TYR A 160 10.59 9.02 31.06
CA TYR A 160 9.31 9.43 30.49
C TYR A 160 9.13 8.90 29.05
N ALA A 161 10.18 8.82 28.22
CA ALA A 161 10.06 8.21 26.90
C ALA A 161 9.66 6.72 26.99
N ALA A 162 10.27 5.95 27.90
CA ALA A 162 9.87 4.57 28.17
C ALA A 162 8.41 4.49 28.65
N LEU A 163 8.01 5.33 29.62
CA LEU A 163 6.66 5.34 30.17
C LEU A 163 5.59 5.69 29.12
N VAL A 164 5.82 6.71 28.28
CA VAL A 164 4.89 7.12 27.21
C VAL A 164 4.76 6.03 26.15
N HIS A 165 5.87 5.43 25.72
CA HIS A 165 5.86 4.28 24.81
C HIS A 165 5.13 3.07 25.41
N GLY A 166 5.30 2.83 26.70
CA GLY A 166 4.63 1.76 27.44
C GLY A 166 3.11 1.94 27.48
N TYR A 167 2.62 3.13 27.82
CA TYR A 167 1.19 3.43 27.77
C TYR A 167 0.62 3.37 26.35
N ILE A 168 1.38 3.79 25.32
CA ILE A 168 1.01 3.59 23.91
C ILE A 168 0.88 2.09 23.56
N ALA A 169 1.78 1.23 24.06
CA ALA A 169 1.72 -0.21 23.86
C ALA A 169 0.51 -0.85 24.57
N GLN A 170 0.19 -0.39 25.79
CA GLN A 170 -1.02 -0.73 26.53
C GLN A 170 -2.32 -0.16 25.92
N LYS A 171 -2.22 0.70 24.89
CA LYS A 171 -3.33 1.45 24.26
C LYS A 171 -4.02 2.47 25.20
N ASP A 172 -3.34 2.92 26.26
CA ASP A 172 -3.81 3.96 27.17
C ASP A 172 -3.31 5.35 26.74
N ALA A 173 -4.04 5.97 25.81
CA ALA A 173 -3.70 7.29 25.28
C ALA A 173 -3.75 8.41 26.35
N GLU A 174 -4.64 8.31 27.34
CA GLU A 174 -4.78 9.34 28.37
C GLU A 174 -3.62 9.31 29.37
N ARG A 175 -3.18 8.13 29.82
CA ARG A 175 -1.98 8.04 30.67
C ARG A 175 -0.70 8.40 29.91
N ALA A 176 -0.61 8.07 28.61
CA ALA A 176 0.48 8.54 27.76
C ALA A 176 0.52 10.08 27.69
N ARG A 177 -0.63 10.74 27.54
CA ARG A 177 -0.76 12.20 27.56
C ARG A 177 -0.38 12.80 28.92
N ILE A 178 -0.86 12.23 30.02
CA ILE A 178 -0.51 12.68 31.39
C ILE A 178 1.00 12.56 31.65
N ALA A 179 1.65 11.50 31.16
CA ALA A 179 3.10 11.34 31.26
C ALA A 179 3.88 12.37 30.42
N LEU A 180 3.38 12.74 29.24
CA LEU A 180 3.94 13.84 28.43
C LEU A 180 3.78 15.20 29.11
N ASP A 181 2.59 15.51 29.64
CA ASP A 181 2.32 16.75 30.38
C ASP A 181 3.25 16.86 31.61
N ALA A 182 3.44 15.75 32.33
CA ALA A 182 4.37 15.68 33.46
C ALA A 182 5.83 15.92 33.04
N TRP A 183 6.30 15.27 31.97
CA TRP A 183 7.66 15.49 31.45
C TRP A 183 7.89 16.94 31.01
N GLU A 184 6.91 17.57 30.37
CA GLU A 184 6.98 18.98 29.98
C GLU A 184 7.15 19.94 31.17
N THR A 185 6.63 19.60 32.36
CA THR A 185 6.91 20.41 33.56
C THR A 185 8.35 20.31 34.07
N VAL A 186 9.08 19.24 33.71
CA VAL A 186 10.46 18.97 34.15
C VAL A 186 11.48 19.45 33.11
N GLU A 187 11.25 19.18 31.82
CA GLU A 187 12.16 19.48 30.71
C GLU A 187 11.42 20.07 29.48
N PRO A 188 10.79 21.26 29.59
CA PRO A 188 9.96 21.82 28.52
C PRO A 188 10.73 22.07 27.21
N ASP A 189 12.04 22.32 27.32
CA ASP A 189 12.94 22.56 26.20
C ASP A 189 13.69 21.34 25.66
N GLY A 190 13.34 20.13 26.13
CA GLY A 190 13.88 18.89 25.60
C GLY A 190 13.54 18.69 24.11
N ALA A 191 14.54 18.40 23.29
CA ALA A 191 14.32 17.97 21.91
C ALA A 191 13.69 16.57 21.84
N HIS A 192 14.10 15.68 22.76
CA HIS A 192 13.55 14.32 22.85
C HIS A 192 12.07 14.32 23.30
N LEU A 193 11.68 15.25 24.19
CA LEU A 193 10.26 15.47 24.54
C LEU A 193 9.43 15.81 23.29
N ALA A 194 9.87 16.78 22.49
CA ALA A 194 9.19 17.18 21.26
C ALA A 194 9.12 16.02 20.24
N TYR A 195 10.17 15.19 20.15
CA TYR A 195 10.14 13.96 19.36
C TYR A 195 9.05 12.98 19.85
N ILE A 196 8.98 12.68 21.15
CA ILE A 196 7.99 11.75 21.70
C ILE A 196 6.57 12.33 21.63
N LYS A 197 6.38 13.64 21.78
CA LYS A 197 5.10 14.33 21.48
C LYS A 197 4.69 14.11 20.03
N GLY A 198 5.62 14.25 19.07
CA GLY A 198 5.39 13.92 17.66
C GLY A 198 4.96 12.47 17.46
N VAL A 199 5.66 11.51 18.06
CA VAL A 199 5.29 10.08 18.01
C VAL A 199 3.89 9.83 18.58
N TYR A 200 3.55 10.44 19.70
CA TYR A 200 2.22 10.36 20.31
C TYR A 200 1.13 10.88 19.36
N TRP A 201 1.27 12.11 18.83
CA TRP A 201 0.28 12.66 17.91
C TRP A 201 0.15 11.84 16.62
N ARG A 202 1.26 11.34 16.06
CA ARG A 202 1.22 10.43 14.89
C ARG A 202 0.41 9.18 15.22
N ARG A 203 0.65 8.56 16.37
CA ARG A 203 -0.06 7.35 16.82
C ARG A 203 -1.56 7.59 17.01
N MET A 204 -1.96 8.77 17.48
CA MET A 204 -3.38 9.10 17.62
C MET A 204 -4.12 9.21 16.28
N THR A 205 -3.43 9.39 15.14
CA THR A 205 -4.09 9.44 13.81
C THR A 205 -4.68 8.10 13.35
N GLU A 206 -4.24 7.00 13.94
CA GLU A 206 -4.69 5.63 13.66
C GLU A 206 -6.08 5.32 14.25
N SER A 207 -6.59 6.15 15.16
CA SER A 207 -7.94 6.04 15.70
C SER A 207 -9.02 6.37 14.65
N GLU A 208 -10.26 5.98 14.96
CA GLU A 208 -11.44 6.44 14.21
C GLU A 208 -11.63 7.94 14.45
N LEU A 209 -11.19 8.74 13.49
CA LEU A 209 -11.23 10.20 13.49
C LEU A 209 -11.88 10.69 12.20
N ASP A 210 -12.52 11.85 12.25
CA ASP A 210 -12.88 12.56 11.03
C ASP A 210 -11.64 13.13 10.31
N LEU A 211 -11.81 13.55 9.05
CA LEU A 211 -10.71 14.05 8.21
C LEU A 211 -10.05 15.33 8.76
N VAL A 212 -10.80 16.18 9.47
CA VAL A 212 -10.30 17.44 10.03
C VAL A 212 -9.48 17.16 11.29
N GLN A 213 -10.00 16.31 12.19
CA GLN A 213 -9.28 15.85 13.38
C GLN A 213 -7.98 15.12 13.02
N ARG A 214 -8.03 14.22 12.04
CA ARG A 214 -6.83 13.52 11.55
C ARG A 214 -5.81 14.51 10.98
N GLN A 215 -6.23 15.50 10.19
CA GLN A 215 -5.31 16.53 9.68
C GLN A 215 -4.71 17.37 10.82
N GLU A 216 -5.50 17.76 11.82
CA GLU A 216 -4.98 18.53 12.97
C GLU A 216 -3.90 17.75 13.73
N PHE A 217 -4.06 16.44 13.90
CA PHE A 217 -3.06 15.58 14.55
C PHE A 217 -1.80 15.41 13.70
N LEU A 218 -1.92 15.33 12.36
CA LEU A 218 -0.77 15.36 11.45
C LEU A 218 -0.03 16.70 11.52
N ASP A 219 -0.74 17.83 11.53
CA ASP A 219 -0.16 19.17 11.67
C ASP A 219 0.56 19.35 13.03
N ARG A 220 -0.02 18.81 14.12
CA ARG A 220 0.63 18.77 15.45
C ARG A 220 1.88 17.91 15.41
N THR A 221 1.81 16.72 14.80
CA THR A 221 2.95 15.81 14.61
C THR A 221 4.10 16.52 13.91
N GLN A 222 3.83 17.18 12.79
CA GLN A 222 4.85 17.91 12.03
C GLN A 222 5.52 18.99 12.88
N ARG A 223 4.72 19.85 13.54
CA ARG A 223 5.25 20.95 14.38
C ARG A 223 6.17 20.46 15.50
N GLU A 224 5.79 19.39 16.20
CA GLU A 224 6.58 18.82 17.29
C GLU A 224 7.90 18.20 16.79
N LEU A 225 7.89 17.53 15.63
CA LEU A 225 9.10 16.99 15.01
C LEU A 225 10.03 18.08 14.45
N GLU A 226 9.47 19.14 13.86
CA GLU A 226 10.23 20.34 13.47
C GLU A 226 10.82 21.06 14.69
N GLN A 227 10.08 21.15 15.79
CA GLN A 227 10.55 21.71 17.06
C GLN A 227 11.71 20.90 17.64
N ALA A 228 11.63 19.56 17.64
CA ALA A 228 12.73 18.69 18.01
C ALA A 228 14.00 18.97 17.18
N LEU A 229 13.87 19.10 15.86
CA LEU A 229 15.00 19.39 14.95
C LEU A 229 15.53 20.82 15.06
N SER A 230 14.70 21.80 15.43
CA SER A 230 15.15 23.17 15.71
C SER A 230 15.99 23.26 16.98
N ARG A 231 15.66 22.44 17.99
CA ARG A 231 16.39 22.31 19.26
C ARG A 231 17.67 21.49 19.09
N GLN A 232 17.59 20.34 18.42
CA GLN A 232 18.73 19.46 18.10
C GLN A 232 18.72 19.03 16.62
N PRO A 233 19.41 19.76 15.72
CA PRO A 233 19.44 19.44 14.29
C PRO A 233 20.01 18.06 13.93
N ARG A 234 20.71 17.42 14.87
CA ARG A 234 21.31 16.08 14.72
C ARG A 234 20.44 14.94 15.27
N HIS A 235 19.26 15.22 15.81
CA HIS A 235 18.38 14.21 16.40
C HIS A 235 17.82 13.27 15.32
N GLU A 236 18.46 12.10 15.16
CA GLU A 236 18.26 11.18 14.02
C GLU A 236 16.81 10.66 13.94
N LEU A 237 16.25 10.25 15.08
CA LEU A 237 14.89 9.69 15.16
C LEU A 237 13.80 10.68 14.73
N ALA A 238 13.89 11.94 15.16
CA ALA A 238 12.96 13.00 14.77
C ALA A 238 13.05 13.30 13.27
N ARG A 239 14.27 13.29 12.71
CA ARG A 239 14.48 13.49 11.28
C ARG A 239 13.92 12.35 10.44
N LEU A 240 14.07 11.11 10.90
CA LEU A 240 13.50 9.94 10.26
C LEU A 240 11.97 9.94 10.35
N ALA A 241 11.39 10.20 11.53
CA ALA A 241 9.96 10.29 11.73
C ALA A 241 9.30 11.41 10.91
N LEU A 242 9.98 12.55 10.74
CA LEU A 242 9.50 13.66 9.89
C LEU A 242 9.56 13.28 8.40
N ALA A 243 10.60 12.55 7.97
CA ALA A 243 10.65 12.01 6.61
C ALA A 243 9.52 11.02 6.33
N GLU A 244 9.20 10.14 7.30
CA GLU A 244 8.10 9.18 7.20
C GLU A 244 6.74 9.87 7.17
N LEU A 245 6.52 10.92 7.98
CA LEU A 245 5.30 11.72 7.94
C LEU A 245 5.07 12.31 6.53
N PHE A 246 6.13 12.84 5.91
CA PHE A 246 6.07 13.34 4.55
C PHE A 246 5.86 12.21 3.51
N GLU A 247 6.41 11.01 3.71
CA GLU A 247 6.10 9.83 2.87
C GLU A 247 4.62 9.44 2.96
N ASP A 248 4.07 9.37 4.18
CA ASP A 248 2.65 9.07 4.44
C ASP A 248 1.72 10.10 3.76
N GLN A 249 2.14 11.37 3.73
CA GLN A 249 1.46 12.48 3.05
C GLN A 249 1.78 12.58 1.54
N SER A 250 2.55 11.64 0.97
CA SER A 250 3.03 11.65 -0.43
C SER A 250 3.90 12.86 -0.83
N GLN A 251 4.46 13.58 0.14
CA GLN A 251 5.40 14.70 0.02
C GLN A 251 6.84 14.19 -0.15
N LEU A 252 7.08 13.47 -1.24
CA LEU A 252 8.33 12.74 -1.47
C LEU A 252 9.57 13.63 -1.62
N VAL A 253 9.41 14.91 -1.95
CA VAL A 253 10.50 15.88 -2.11
C VAL A 253 10.99 16.32 -0.72
N GLU A 254 10.06 16.65 0.16
CA GLU A 254 10.29 17.03 1.54
C GLU A 254 10.86 15.85 2.34
N ALA A 255 10.29 14.65 2.17
CA ALA A 255 10.84 13.41 2.74
C ALA A 255 12.29 13.18 2.32
N ARG A 256 12.57 13.24 1.01
CA ARG A 256 13.94 13.12 0.46
C ARG A 256 14.89 14.11 1.10
N ASP A 257 14.49 15.37 1.25
CA ASP A 257 15.37 16.42 1.76
C ASP A 257 15.67 16.22 3.26
N GLN A 258 14.71 15.69 4.04
CA GLN A 258 14.98 15.27 5.43
C GLN A 258 15.96 14.09 5.49
N VAL A 259 15.81 13.06 4.66
CA VAL A 259 16.74 11.92 4.64
C VAL A 259 18.12 12.32 4.08
N ALA A 260 18.18 13.24 3.12
CA ALA A 260 19.43 13.79 2.62
C ALA A 260 20.21 14.54 3.72
N ALA A 261 19.51 15.33 4.53
CA ALA A 261 20.08 15.98 5.71
C ALA A 261 20.51 14.96 6.79
N LEU A 262 19.79 13.83 6.94
CA LEU A 262 20.19 12.73 7.83
C LEU A 262 21.51 12.11 7.37
N VAL A 263 21.62 11.74 6.09
CA VAL A 263 22.86 11.20 5.49
C VAL A 263 24.01 12.21 5.58
N ALA A 264 23.76 13.52 5.47
CA ALA A 264 24.78 14.54 5.65
C ALA A 264 25.29 14.64 7.11
N CYS A 265 24.42 14.42 8.11
CA CYS A 265 24.79 14.45 9.52
C CYS A 265 25.39 13.11 10.02
N ALA A 266 24.95 11.99 9.43
CA ALA A 266 25.30 10.61 9.78
C ALA A 266 25.76 9.82 8.53
N PRO A 267 26.91 10.15 7.91
CA PRO A 267 27.34 9.58 6.63
C PRO A 267 27.76 8.10 6.68
N ALA A 268 27.78 7.48 7.85
CA ALA A 268 28.00 6.04 8.02
C ALA A 268 26.68 5.25 8.22
N LEU A 269 25.53 5.92 8.29
CA LEU A 269 24.23 5.27 8.45
C LEU A 269 23.73 4.76 7.09
N ASP A 270 24.07 3.52 6.76
CA ASP A 270 23.79 2.92 5.46
C ASP A 270 22.28 2.72 5.19
N THR A 271 21.47 2.46 6.22
CA THR A 271 20.00 2.41 6.10
C THR A 271 19.40 3.74 5.64
N ALA A 272 19.95 4.88 6.11
CA ALA A 272 19.55 6.20 5.64
C ALA A 272 19.95 6.45 4.18
N LYS A 273 21.07 5.87 3.70
CA LYS A 273 21.46 5.93 2.29
C LYS A 273 20.54 5.07 1.41
N PHE A 274 20.16 3.88 1.85
CA PHE A 274 19.16 3.05 1.14
C PHE A 274 17.81 3.76 1.05
N LYS A 275 17.35 4.37 2.15
CA LYS A 275 16.13 5.18 2.16
C LYS A 275 16.23 6.40 1.23
N LEU A 276 17.36 7.11 1.25
CA LEU A 276 17.62 8.24 0.35
C LEU A 276 17.63 7.81 -1.13
N ALA A 277 18.26 6.68 -1.45
CA ALA A 277 18.28 6.15 -2.82
C ALA A 277 16.88 5.80 -3.33
N LYS A 278 16.04 5.18 -2.49
CA LYS A 278 14.62 4.91 -2.78
C LYS A 278 13.83 6.20 -3.04
N LEU A 279 13.98 7.22 -2.20
CA LEU A 279 13.30 8.51 -2.37
C LEU A 279 13.81 9.30 -3.60
N LEU A 280 15.11 9.21 -3.90
CA LEU A 280 15.68 9.76 -5.13
C LEU A 280 15.11 9.07 -6.38
N ARG A 281 14.96 7.74 -6.35
CA ARG A 281 14.29 6.97 -7.41
C ARG A 281 12.83 7.37 -7.61
N GLN A 282 12.05 7.40 -6.53
CA GLN A 282 10.64 7.82 -6.58
C GLN A 282 10.46 9.29 -7.02
N THR A 283 11.47 10.14 -6.83
CA THR A 283 11.50 11.52 -7.35
C THR A 283 12.24 11.66 -8.70
N ASN A 284 12.49 10.54 -9.40
CA ASN A 284 13.12 10.44 -10.73
C ASN A 284 14.54 11.06 -10.84
N ARG A 285 15.34 10.95 -9.77
CA ARG A 285 16.74 11.40 -9.67
C ARG A 285 17.71 10.20 -9.68
N LEU A 286 17.61 9.38 -10.72
CA LEU A 286 18.27 8.06 -10.82
C LEU A 286 19.80 8.12 -10.70
N ASP A 287 20.47 9.11 -11.32
CA ASP A 287 21.93 9.26 -11.23
C ASP A 287 22.43 9.59 -9.82
N GLU A 288 21.61 10.28 -9.03
CA GLU A 288 21.93 10.60 -7.64
C GLU A 288 21.67 9.39 -6.74
N ALA A 289 20.58 8.66 -6.94
CA ALA A 289 20.34 7.38 -6.26
C ALA A 289 21.50 6.40 -6.51
N ARG A 290 21.94 6.27 -7.76
CA ARG A 290 23.12 5.52 -8.19
C ARG A 290 24.39 5.95 -7.44
N THR A 291 24.63 7.26 -7.35
CA THR A 291 25.79 7.83 -6.65
C THR A 291 25.75 7.53 -5.15
N VAL A 292 24.58 7.61 -4.52
CA VAL A 292 24.38 7.28 -3.09
C VAL A 292 24.64 5.80 -2.84
N LEU A 293 24.07 4.90 -3.65
CA LEU A 293 24.28 3.45 -3.53
C LEU A 293 25.76 3.05 -3.76
N GLN A 294 26.43 3.64 -4.75
CA GLN A 294 27.85 3.41 -5.01
C GLN A 294 28.78 3.95 -3.90
N SER A 295 28.28 4.82 -3.00
CA SER A 295 29.04 5.35 -1.85
C SER A 295 29.07 4.42 -0.63
N LEU A 296 28.29 3.34 -0.64
CA LEU A 296 28.23 2.37 0.45
C LEU A 296 29.58 1.64 0.64
N PRO A 297 29.94 1.23 1.87
CA PRO A 297 31.20 0.55 2.14
C PRO A 297 31.22 -0.89 1.57
N PRO A 298 32.40 -1.49 1.34
CA PRO A 298 32.52 -2.80 0.68
C PRO A 298 31.73 -3.95 1.32
N GLN A 299 31.54 -3.91 2.64
CA GLN A 299 30.74 -4.88 3.39
C GLN A 299 29.27 -4.80 2.99
N THR A 300 28.69 -3.60 3.00
CA THR A 300 27.31 -3.34 2.55
C THR A 300 27.17 -3.56 1.04
N GLN A 301 28.23 -3.31 0.26
CA GLN A 301 28.26 -3.67 -1.17
C GLN A 301 28.23 -5.19 -1.43
N ALA A 302 28.55 -6.01 -0.43
CA ALA A 302 28.47 -7.46 -0.50
C ALA A 302 27.08 -8.02 -0.19
N GLY A 303 26.11 -7.21 0.28
CA GLY A 303 24.77 -7.68 0.69
C GLY A 303 23.64 -7.51 -0.35
N GLY A 304 22.61 -8.34 -0.18
CA GLY A 304 21.45 -8.47 -1.07
C GLY A 304 20.52 -7.26 -1.10
N GLU A 305 20.44 -6.46 -0.03
CA GLU A 305 19.66 -5.21 -0.03
C GLU A 305 20.20 -4.21 -1.06
N LEU A 306 21.53 -4.08 -1.20
CA LEU A 306 22.11 -3.30 -2.28
C LEU A 306 21.77 -3.91 -3.64
N ALA A 307 21.83 -5.23 -3.76
CA ALA A 307 21.54 -5.88 -5.02
C ALA A 307 20.07 -5.66 -5.46
N ALA A 308 19.12 -5.69 -4.53
CA ALA A 308 17.72 -5.34 -4.80
C ALA A 308 17.58 -3.88 -5.22
N GLN A 309 18.12 -2.95 -4.43
CA GLN A 309 18.09 -1.50 -4.70
C GLN A 309 18.73 -1.12 -6.04
N MET A 310 19.87 -1.73 -6.39
CA MET A 310 20.51 -1.56 -7.70
C MET A 310 19.70 -2.21 -8.81
N GLY A 311 19.12 -3.39 -8.59
CA GLY A 311 18.29 -4.08 -9.58
C GLY A 311 17.08 -3.25 -10.01
N GLU A 312 16.35 -2.71 -9.04
CA GLU A 312 15.22 -1.81 -9.30
C GLU A 312 15.66 -0.45 -9.90
N LEU A 313 16.77 0.12 -9.43
CA LEU A 313 17.35 1.36 -10.01
C LEU A 313 17.65 1.19 -11.50
N GLU A 314 18.25 0.08 -11.89
CA GLU A 314 18.63 -0.20 -13.27
C GLU A 314 17.41 -0.52 -14.14
N LEU A 315 16.39 -1.17 -13.56
CA LEU A 315 15.09 -1.39 -14.20
C LEU A 315 14.41 -0.06 -14.54
N GLU A 316 14.35 0.87 -13.58
CA GLU A 316 13.83 2.23 -13.77
C GLU A 316 14.68 3.06 -14.72
N SER A 317 16.01 2.82 -14.75
CA SER A 317 16.94 3.47 -15.69
C SER A 317 16.83 2.93 -17.13
N GLY A 318 16.03 1.88 -17.38
CA GLY A 318 15.94 1.21 -18.68
C GLY A 318 17.11 0.24 -18.98
N ASN A 319 18.02 0.03 -18.03
CA ASN A 319 19.20 -0.83 -18.15
C ASN A 319 18.85 -2.29 -17.81
N TYR A 320 17.88 -2.88 -18.50
CA TYR A 320 17.28 -4.18 -18.10
C TYR A 320 18.27 -5.34 -17.99
N GLN A 321 19.36 -5.34 -18.77
CA GLN A 321 20.44 -6.34 -18.64
C GLN A 321 21.24 -6.19 -17.34
N GLU A 322 21.38 -4.96 -16.83
CA GLU A 322 22.01 -4.69 -15.53
C GLU A 322 21.04 -5.03 -14.40
N ALA A 323 19.77 -4.67 -14.56
CA ALA A 323 18.69 -5.05 -13.65
C ALA A 323 18.65 -6.57 -13.43
N ASP A 324 18.63 -7.37 -14.50
CA ASP A 324 18.65 -8.84 -14.41
C ASP A 324 19.85 -9.37 -13.61
N ARG A 325 21.05 -8.78 -13.78
CA ARG A 325 22.26 -9.19 -13.03
C ARG A 325 22.15 -8.90 -11.54
N TRP A 326 21.65 -7.72 -11.18
CA TRP A 326 21.49 -7.31 -9.78
C TRP A 326 20.33 -8.03 -9.10
N LEU A 327 19.18 -8.19 -9.77
CA LEU A 327 18.02 -8.92 -9.25
C LEU A 327 18.32 -10.41 -9.08
N ALA A 328 19.03 -11.04 -10.02
CA ALA A 328 19.47 -12.43 -9.87
C ALA A 328 20.42 -12.61 -8.67
N ARG A 329 21.28 -11.63 -8.38
CA ARG A 329 22.10 -11.63 -7.17
C ARG A 329 21.26 -11.43 -5.92
N ALA A 330 20.35 -10.47 -5.91
CA ALA A 330 19.46 -10.20 -4.77
C ALA A 330 18.65 -11.45 -4.38
N ARG A 331 18.06 -12.13 -5.37
CA ARG A 331 17.34 -13.40 -5.20
C ARG A 331 18.24 -14.55 -4.75
N ALA A 332 19.52 -14.56 -5.10
CA ALA A 332 20.45 -15.59 -4.62
C ALA A 332 20.79 -15.43 -3.13
N GLU A 333 20.68 -14.21 -2.59
CA GLU A 333 20.87 -13.92 -1.16
C GLU A 333 19.55 -14.03 -0.37
N ASP A 334 18.43 -13.55 -0.94
CA ASP A 334 17.08 -13.74 -0.42
C ASP A 334 16.11 -14.28 -1.51
N PRO A 335 15.92 -15.62 -1.59
CA PRO A 335 15.01 -16.25 -2.53
C PRO A 335 13.52 -15.99 -2.25
N THR A 336 13.15 -15.46 -1.08
CA THR A 336 11.75 -15.25 -0.67
C THR A 336 11.28 -13.82 -0.90
N SER A 337 12.19 -12.91 -1.30
CA SER A 337 11.89 -11.51 -1.57
C SER A 337 10.93 -11.32 -2.76
N GLY A 338 9.62 -11.29 -2.48
CA GLY A 338 8.60 -11.05 -3.49
C GLY A 338 8.81 -9.74 -4.28
N ALA A 339 9.37 -8.70 -3.66
CA ALA A 339 9.71 -7.45 -4.34
C ALA A 339 10.77 -7.63 -5.45
N VAL A 340 11.84 -8.40 -5.17
CA VAL A 340 12.88 -8.74 -6.16
C VAL A 340 12.29 -9.56 -7.31
N VAL A 341 11.43 -10.54 -7.00
CA VAL A 341 10.80 -11.39 -8.03
C VAL A 341 9.81 -10.59 -8.88
N VAL A 342 9.07 -9.63 -8.31
CA VAL A 342 8.23 -8.69 -9.07
C VAL A 342 9.08 -7.83 -10.01
N ALA A 343 10.18 -7.26 -9.52
CA ALA A 343 11.09 -6.46 -10.35
C ALA A 343 11.69 -7.30 -11.50
N GLU A 344 12.04 -8.57 -11.25
CA GLU A 344 12.53 -9.47 -12.29
C GLU A 344 11.45 -9.84 -13.31
N ALA A 345 10.21 -10.07 -12.87
CA ALA A 345 9.08 -10.35 -13.76
C ALA A 345 8.80 -9.15 -14.68
N VAL A 346 8.90 -7.91 -14.15
CA VAL A 346 8.80 -6.68 -14.94
C VAL A 346 9.97 -6.54 -15.91
N SER A 347 11.21 -6.78 -15.47
CA SER A 347 12.40 -6.77 -16.35
C SER A 347 12.29 -7.79 -17.48
N ALA A 348 11.81 -9.00 -17.18
CA ALA A 348 11.59 -10.07 -18.14
C ALA A 348 10.50 -9.70 -19.16
N ALA A 349 9.37 -9.12 -18.70
CA ALA A 349 8.30 -8.66 -19.58
C ALA A 349 8.73 -7.51 -20.51
N LEU A 350 9.50 -6.54 -20.00
CA LEU A 350 10.05 -5.42 -20.78
C LEU A 350 11.10 -5.85 -21.80
N GLN A 351 11.78 -6.99 -21.57
CA GLN A 351 12.70 -7.64 -22.50
C GLN A 351 12.02 -8.71 -23.38
N GLU A 352 10.69 -8.76 -23.42
CA GLU A 352 9.87 -9.73 -24.18
C GLU A 352 10.09 -11.22 -23.82
N LYS A 353 10.73 -11.51 -22.67
CA LYS A 353 10.98 -12.86 -22.12
C LYS A 353 9.71 -13.44 -21.47
N MET A 354 8.61 -13.48 -22.22
CA MET A 354 7.26 -13.79 -21.71
C MET A 354 7.12 -15.12 -20.96
N PRO A 355 7.78 -16.24 -21.34
CA PRO A 355 7.73 -17.48 -20.55
C PRO A 355 8.31 -17.31 -19.14
N HIS A 356 9.49 -16.67 -19.03
CA HIS A 356 10.15 -16.38 -17.74
C HIS A 356 9.29 -15.44 -16.88
N ALA A 357 8.75 -14.37 -17.49
CA ALA A 357 7.87 -13.44 -16.80
C ALA A 357 6.61 -14.14 -16.23
N ARG A 358 5.99 -15.05 -16.98
CA ARG A 358 4.85 -15.85 -16.49
C ARG A 358 5.23 -16.80 -15.36
N GLN A 359 6.40 -17.44 -15.44
CA GLN A 359 6.87 -18.34 -14.39
C GLN A 359 7.10 -17.60 -13.07
N LEU A 360 7.73 -16.42 -13.13
CA LEU A 360 7.92 -15.55 -11.96
C LEU A 360 6.59 -15.05 -11.39
N LEU A 361 5.63 -14.67 -12.24
CA LEU A 361 4.29 -14.26 -11.81
C LEU A 361 3.51 -15.41 -11.15
N ALA A 362 3.52 -16.61 -11.73
CA ALA A 362 2.87 -17.79 -11.15
C ALA A 362 3.48 -18.17 -9.78
N TRP A 363 4.78 -17.96 -9.59
CA TRP A 363 5.43 -18.12 -8.29
C TRP A 363 4.97 -17.04 -7.29
N ILE A 364 4.85 -15.77 -7.71
CA ILE A 364 4.34 -14.68 -6.86
C ILE A 364 2.90 -14.99 -6.43
N ASP A 365 2.05 -15.42 -7.36
CA ASP A 365 0.65 -15.78 -7.09
C ASP A 365 0.60 -16.95 -6.08
N ALA A 366 1.39 -18.03 -6.28
CA ALA A 366 1.44 -19.16 -5.35
C ALA A 366 1.91 -18.78 -3.92
N VAL A 367 2.90 -17.89 -3.80
CA VAL A 367 3.35 -17.36 -2.49
C VAL A 367 2.25 -16.51 -1.83
N HIS A 368 1.50 -15.75 -2.63
CA HIS A 368 0.41 -14.92 -2.13
C HIS A 368 -0.79 -15.75 -1.66
N ASP A 369 -1.15 -16.79 -2.39
CA ASP A 369 -2.22 -17.73 -2.04
C ASP A 369 -1.92 -18.42 -0.70
N GLU A 370 -0.69 -18.91 -0.52
CA GLU A 370 -0.25 -19.55 0.72
C GLU A 370 -0.27 -18.56 1.91
N SER A 371 0.22 -17.34 1.74
CA SER A 371 0.16 -16.29 2.77
C SER A 371 -1.28 -15.95 3.15
N THR A 372 -2.14 -15.77 2.15
CA THR A 372 -3.57 -15.45 2.35
C THR A 372 -4.29 -16.58 3.09
N ARG A 373 -3.95 -17.85 2.78
CA ARG A 373 -4.49 -19.01 3.49
C ARG A 373 -3.98 -19.10 4.93
N ILE A 374 -2.71 -18.79 5.18
CA ILE A 374 -2.15 -18.70 6.55
C ILE A 374 -2.85 -17.61 7.36
N GLU A 375 -3.15 -16.45 6.77
CA GLU A 375 -3.87 -15.35 7.41
C GLU A 375 -5.34 -15.70 7.72
N ASP A 376 -6.07 -16.29 6.76
CA ASP A 376 -7.44 -16.81 6.97
C ASP A 376 -7.50 -17.79 8.15
N LEU A 377 -6.64 -18.81 8.13
CA LEU A 377 -6.58 -19.83 9.17
C LEU A 377 -6.15 -19.24 10.52
N ALA A 378 -5.20 -18.31 10.55
CA ALA A 378 -4.79 -17.62 11.78
C ALA A 378 -5.92 -16.75 12.35
N GLY A 379 -6.67 -16.05 11.50
CA GLY A 379 -7.85 -15.28 11.89
C GLY A 379 -8.92 -16.18 12.51
N ARG A 380 -9.25 -17.31 11.85
CA ARG A 380 -10.20 -18.32 12.36
C ARG A 380 -9.81 -18.91 13.71
N VAL A 381 -8.52 -19.20 13.92
CA VAL A 381 -8.00 -19.66 15.21
C VAL A 381 -8.06 -18.57 16.28
N ALA A 382 -7.82 -17.30 15.92
CA ALA A 382 -7.83 -16.18 16.86
C ALA A 382 -9.24 -15.78 17.35
N ILE A 383 -10.29 -15.99 16.54
CA ILE A 383 -11.68 -15.65 16.90
C ILE A 383 -12.42 -16.72 17.72
N GLY A 384 -11.77 -17.83 18.07
CA GLY A 384 -12.21 -18.67 19.19
C GLY A 384 -13.31 -19.69 18.91
N ALA A 385 -13.42 -20.20 17.68
CA ALA A 385 -14.07 -21.49 17.45
C ALA A 385 -13.05 -22.63 17.64
N ASP A 386 -13.44 -23.69 18.33
CA ASP A 386 -12.58 -24.87 18.53
C ASP A 386 -12.50 -25.66 17.20
N ASP A 387 -11.55 -25.26 16.35
CA ASP A 387 -11.36 -25.77 14.98
C ASP A 387 -9.99 -26.49 14.85
N PRO A 388 -9.91 -27.79 15.23
CA PRO A 388 -8.68 -28.57 15.13
C PRO A 388 -8.18 -28.72 13.70
N GLN A 389 -9.07 -28.64 12.69
CA GLN A 389 -8.67 -28.76 11.29
C GLN A 389 -7.92 -27.51 10.83
N ALA A 390 -8.43 -26.32 11.14
CA ALA A 390 -7.72 -25.07 10.87
C ALA A 390 -6.39 -24.99 11.63
N GLN A 391 -6.34 -25.45 12.89
CA GLN A 391 -5.10 -25.51 13.67
C GLN A 391 -4.07 -26.48 13.04
N ASP A 392 -4.50 -27.66 12.56
CA ASP A 392 -3.62 -28.62 11.89
C ASP A 392 -3.13 -28.13 10.53
N GLU A 393 -4.01 -27.52 9.73
CA GLU A 393 -3.66 -26.95 8.42
C GLU A 393 -2.69 -25.77 8.60
N LEU A 394 -2.97 -24.85 9.53
CA LEU A 394 -2.10 -23.72 9.86
C LEU A 394 -0.72 -24.18 10.34
N ARG A 395 -0.66 -25.25 11.16
CA ARG A 395 0.61 -25.86 11.59
C ARG A 395 1.37 -26.50 10.43
N ARG A 396 0.69 -27.09 9.45
CA ARG A 396 1.34 -27.66 8.26
C ARG A 396 1.88 -26.58 7.33
N LEU A 397 1.08 -25.59 6.98
CA LEU A 397 1.50 -24.49 6.09
C LEU A 397 2.67 -23.71 6.69
N ARG A 398 2.60 -23.33 7.97
CA ARG A 398 3.73 -22.68 8.67
C ARG A 398 5.00 -23.54 8.80
N ALA A 399 4.92 -24.85 8.53
CA ALA A 399 6.06 -25.77 8.55
C ALA A 399 6.58 -26.11 7.14
N LEU A 400 5.90 -25.68 6.07
CA LEU A 400 6.40 -25.83 4.71
C LEU A 400 7.47 -24.77 4.41
N PRO A 401 8.51 -25.10 3.63
CA PRO A 401 9.35 -24.09 3.01
C PRO A 401 8.53 -23.38 1.91
N PRO A 402 8.82 -22.10 1.63
CA PRO A 402 8.12 -21.36 0.58
C PRO A 402 8.26 -22.06 -0.78
N PRO A 403 7.30 -21.85 -1.71
CA PRO A 403 7.30 -22.46 -3.04
C PRO A 403 8.65 -22.30 -3.73
N LYS A 404 9.13 -23.36 -4.38
CA LYS A 404 10.40 -23.30 -5.11
C LYS A 404 10.18 -22.72 -6.50
N LEU A 405 10.92 -21.67 -6.84
CA LEU A 405 11.00 -21.19 -8.21
C LEU A 405 11.80 -22.21 -9.03
N GLU A 406 11.20 -22.79 -10.08
CA GLU A 406 11.86 -23.80 -10.92
C GLU A 406 12.88 -23.16 -11.87
N THR A 407 14.11 -22.96 -11.39
CA THR A 407 15.21 -22.39 -12.18
C THR A 407 15.81 -23.42 -13.15
N GLY A 408 15.10 -23.76 -14.23
CA GLY A 408 15.53 -24.73 -15.24
C GLY A 408 15.06 -24.34 -16.65
N GLY A 409 16.02 -24.07 -17.55
CA GLY A 409 15.70 -23.78 -18.95
C GLY A 409 15.36 -25.04 -19.76
N GLY A 410 14.19 -25.04 -20.37
CA GLY A 410 13.71 -26.07 -21.30
C GLY A 410 12.24 -25.85 -21.66
N ASP A 411 11.81 -26.28 -22.84
CA ASP A 411 10.44 -26.12 -23.35
C ASP A 411 9.43 -27.07 -22.67
N ALA A 412 9.36 -27.03 -21.33
CA ALA A 412 8.43 -27.80 -20.52
C ALA A 412 7.43 -26.85 -19.83
N GLU A 413 6.13 -27.12 -19.99
CA GLU A 413 5.12 -26.53 -19.10
C GLU A 413 5.39 -27.00 -17.66
N PRO A 414 5.29 -26.11 -16.65
CA PRO A 414 5.44 -26.51 -15.26
C PRO A 414 4.37 -27.54 -14.92
N ALA A 415 4.79 -28.68 -14.36
CA ALA A 415 3.88 -29.74 -13.98
C ALA A 415 2.98 -29.23 -12.84
N ALA A 416 1.66 -29.30 -13.03
CA ALA A 416 0.69 -28.95 -11.99
C ALA A 416 0.93 -29.80 -10.73
N THR A 417 1.43 -29.17 -9.66
CA THR A 417 1.62 -29.81 -8.37
C THR A 417 0.28 -29.94 -7.66
N ASP A 418 -0.16 -31.19 -7.50
CA ASP A 418 -1.48 -31.54 -6.96
C ASP A 418 -1.57 -31.28 -5.45
N HIS A 419 -1.94 -30.05 -5.09
CA HIS A 419 -2.39 -29.69 -3.73
C HIS A 419 -3.92 -29.75 -3.61
N ARG A 420 -4.53 -30.88 -4.02
CA ARG A 420 -5.93 -31.20 -3.68
C ARG A 420 -6.12 -31.37 -2.17
N SER A 421 -6.95 -30.50 -1.61
CA SER A 421 -7.63 -30.79 -0.33
C SER A 421 -8.75 -31.83 -0.55
N PRO A 422 -8.99 -32.78 0.37
CA PRO A 422 -9.77 -33.98 0.07
C PRO A 422 -11.27 -33.85 0.40
N THR A 423 -12.11 -33.57 -0.61
CA THR A 423 -13.56 -33.85 -0.54
C THR A 423 -14.11 -34.47 -1.83
N THR A 424 -14.40 -35.79 -1.75
CA THR A 424 -15.33 -36.58 -2.58
C THR A 424 -15.37 -36.34 -4.10
N ASP A 425 -14.65 -37.21 -4.80
CA ASP A 425 -14.65 -37.40 -6.25
C ASP A 425 -15.91 -38.10 -6.77
N HIS A 426 -16.53 -37.55 -7.83
CA HIS A 426 -17.43 -38.23 -8.76
C HIS A 426 -17.17 -37.75 -10.21
N ARG A 427 -15.98 -38.03 -10.76
CA ARG A 427 -15.70 -37.92 -12.20
C ARG A 427 -15.43 -39.30 -12.82
N LEU A 428 -16.29 -39.70 -13.77
CA LEU A 428 -16.06 -40.90 -14.59
C LEU A 428 -14.96 -40.67 -15.64
N PRO A 429 -14.25 -41.73 -16.08
CA PRO A 429 -12.94 -41.61 -16.70
C PRO A 429 -12.97 -41.27 -18.20
N ILE A 430 -11.97 -40.51 -18.65
CA ILE A 430 -11.67 -40.28 -20.06
C ILE A 430 -10.44 -41.11 -20.44
N THR A 431 -10.53 -41.84 -21.54
CA THR A 431 -9.38 -42.47 -22.20
C THR A 431 -8.89 -41.63 -23.38
N ASP A 432 -7.56 -41.57 -23.50
CA ASP A 432 -6.73 -40.82 -24.45
C ASP A 432 -7.09 -41.01 -25.95
N HIS A 433 -7.16 -39.91 -26.73
CA HIS A 433 -6.34 -39.71 -27.94
C HIS A 433 -6.66 -38.47 -28.82
N ARG A 434 -5.57 -37.75 -29.16
CA ARG A 434 -5.32 -36.80 -30.29
C ARG A 434 -5.63 -35.31 -30.10
N SER A 435 -4.73 -34.52 -30.70
CA SER A 435 -4.59 -33.07 -30.61
C SER A 435 -5.71 -32.28 -31.30
N GLY A 436 -6.23 -31.28 -30.60
CA GLY A 436 -7.22 -30.30 -31.08
C GLY A 436 -8.29 -30.05 -30.02
N ASP A 437 -8.48 -28.78 -29.61
CA ASP A 437 -9.39 -28.32 -28.56
C ASP A 437 -9.22 -28.96 -27.16
N GLN A 438 -8.56 -28.24 -26.24
CA GLN A 438 -8.77 -28.45 -24.81
C GLN A 438 -10.03 -27.68 -24.38
N PRO A 439 -10.98 -28.29 -23.64
CA PRO A 439 -12.14 -27.57 -23.14
C PRO A 439 -11.68 -26.53 -22.10
N VAL A 440 -11.74 -25.26 -22.48
CA VAL A 440 -11.35 -24.14 -21.62
C VAL A 440 -12.33 -24.06 -20.45
N ASP A 441 -11.85 -24.24 -19.21
CA ASP A 441 -12.73 -24.15 -18.05
C ASP A 441 -13.02 -22.69 -17.64
N ALA A 442 -14.19 -22.48 -17.04
CA ALA A 442 -14.70 -21.15 -16.73
C ALA A 442 -13.92 -20.44 -15.61
N ALA A 443 -13.34 -21.19 -14.66
CA ALA A 443 -12.54 -20.65 -13.57
C ALA A 443 -11.15 -20.22 -14.07
N GLY A 444 -10.53 -20.99 -14.96
CA GLY A 444 -9.29 -20.63 -15.65
C GLY A 444 -9.45 -19.36 -16.51
N LEU A 445 -10.55 -19.24 -17.26
CA LEU A 445 -10.88 -18.01 -17.98
C LEU A 445 -11.06 -16.83 -17.02
N TYR A 446 -11.77 -17.02 -15.90
CA TYR A 446 -11.99 -15.96 -14.92
C TYR A 446 -10.68 -15.51 -14.24
N ALA A 447 -9.82 -16.46 -13.87
CA ALA A 447 -8.49 -16.20 -13.30
C ALA A 447 -7.59 -15.45 -14.30
N GLN A 448 -7.66 -15.78 -15.59
CA GLN A 448 -6.87 -15.12 -16.63
C GLN A 448 -7.36 -13.69 -16.96
N HIS A 449 -8.67 -13.46 -16.93
CA HIS A 449 -9.29 -12.25 -17.51
C HIS A 449 -9.97 -11.30 -16.53
N CYS A 450 -10.40 -11.78 -15.36
CA CYS A 450 -11.28 -11.04 -14.45
C CYS A 450 -10.68 -10.82 -13.05
N SER A 451 -10.01 -11.83 -12.47
CA SER A 451 -9.50 -11.81 -11.09
C SER A 451 -8.62 -10.60 -10.75
N GLY A 452 -7.73 -10.19 -11.66
CA GLY A 452 -6.82 -9.07 -11.43
C GLY A 452 -7.52 -7.74 -11.10
N CYS A 453 -8.79 -7.57 -11.50
CA CYS A 453 -9.64 -6.45 -11.13
C CYS A 453 -10.72 -6.83 -10.11
N HIS A 454 -11.39 -7.97 -10.28
CA HIS A 454 -12.56 -8.36 -9.48
C HIS A 454 -12.23 -9.25 -8.27
N GLY A 455 -10.97 -9.61 -8.04
CA GLY A 455 -10.53 -10.59 -7.04
C GLY A 455 -10.76 -12.04 -7.53
N GLU A 456 -9.95 -13.01 -7.08
CA GLU A 456 -10.18 -14.43 -7.42
C GLU A 456 -11.59 -14.89 -7.02
N ASN A 457 -12.04 -14.48 -5.83
CA ASN A 457 -13.36 -14.80 -5.31
C ASN A 457 -14.47 -13.88 -5.85
N GLY A 458 -14.16 -12.89 -6.71
CA GLY A 458 -15.13 -11.97 -7.28
C GLY A 458 -15.59 -10.83 -6.36
N ASP A 459 -14.94 -10.59 -5.23
CA ASP A 459 -15.34 -9.61 -4.20
C ASP A 459 -15.06 -8.14 -4.55
N GLY A 460 -14.52 -7.87 -5.75
CA GLY A 460 -14.14 -6.53 -6.21
C GLY A 460 -12.79 -6.02 -5.70
N LYS A 461 -12.01 -6.83 -4.95
CA LYS A 461 -10.76 -6.41 -4.29
C LYS A 461 -9.47 -6.89 -4.98
N GLY A 462 -9.54 -7.32 -6.25
CA GLY A 462 -8.36 -7.76 -7.01
C GLY A 462 -7.24 -6.72 -7.04
N ARG A 463 -5.99 -7.15 -7.23
CA ARG A 463 -4.77 -6.31 -7.10
C ARG A 463 -4.82 -4.94 -7.79
N ALA A 464 -5.53 -4.81 -8.91
CA ALA A 464 -5.70 -3.55 -9.63
C ALA A 464 -6.76 -2.61 -9.01
N ALA A 465 -7.76 -3.14 -8.29
CA ALA A 465 -8.96 -2.42 -7.81
C ALA A 465 -8.65 -1.16 -6.99
N ARG A 466 -7.53 -1.15 -6.24
CA ARG A 466 -7.05 0.03 -5.52
C ARG A 466 -6.78 1.24 -6.43
N HIS A 467 -6.37 1.01 -7.68
CA HIS A 467 -6.02 2.04 -8.68
C HIS A 467 -7.16 2.37 -9.67
N LEU A 468 -8.34 1.75 -9.53
CA LEU A 468 -9.45 1.89 -10.47
C LEU A 468 -10.57 2.79 -9.92
N PHE A 469 -11.09 3.66 -10.79
CA PHE A 469 -12.29 4.45 -10.51
C PHE A 469 -13.19 4.53 -11.77
N PRO A 470 -14.48 4.15 -11.70
CA PRO A 470 -15.16 3.57 -10.53
C PRO A 470 -14.52 2.24 -10.10
N LYS A 471 -14.77 1.83 -8.85
CA LYS A 471 -14.29 0.55 -8.34
C LYS A 471 -14.86 -0.62 -9.16
N PRO A 472 -14.12 -1.74 -9.32
CA PRO A 472 -14.67 -2.98 -9.85
C PRO A 472 -15.92 -3.39 -9.07
N ARG A 473 -16.88 -4.00 -9.76
CA ARG A 473 -18.10 -4.53 -9.13
C ARG A 473 -17.71 -5.73 -8.28
N ASP A 474 -18.17 -5.75 -7.03
CA ASP A 474 -18.32 -7.00 -6.29
C ASP A 474 -19.34 -7.86 -7.04
N LEU A 475 -18.87 -8.96 -7.62
CA LEU A 475 -19.63 -9.95 -8.37
C LEU A 475 -20.33 -10.95 -7.44
N ARG A 476 -19.94 -11.01 -6.15
CA ARG A 476 -20.53 -11.88 -5.12
C ARG A 476 -21.87 -11.32 -4.64
N THR A 477 -21.91 -10.05 -4.19
CA THR A 477 -23.12 -9.45 -3.58
C THR A 477 -23.65 -8.20 -4.28
N GLY A 478 -22.84 -7.51 -5.08
CA GLY A 478 -23.23 -6.26 -5.75
C GLY A 478 -24.21 -6.47 -6.91
N LYS A 479 -25.11 -5.50 -7.14
CA LYS A 479 -26.10 -5.59 -8.23
C LYS A 479 -25.50 -5.29 -9.60
N PHE A 480 -25.88 -6.07 -10.60
CA PHE A 480 -25.51 -5.84 -12.00
C PHE A 480 -26.26 -4.63 -12.57
N ARG A 481 -25.53 -3.72 -13.23
CA ARG A 481 -26.06 -2.42 -13.69
C ARG A 481 -26.87 -2.49 -14.98
N LEU A 482 -26.62 -3.52 -15.78
CA LEU A 482 -27.22 -3.75 -17.09
C LEU A 482 -28.06 -5.03 -16.96
N VAL A 483 -29.36 -4.89 -17.18
CA VAL A 483 -30.36 -5.95 -16.95
C VAL A 483 -31.46 -5.88 -18.03
N SER A 484 -31.83 -7.00 -18.63
CA SER A 484 -32.95 -7.13 -19.58
C SER A 484 -34.26 -7.49 -18.89
N THR A 485 -34.21 -8.00 -17.66
CA THR A 485 -35.33 -8.70 -17.01
C THR A 485 -36.21 -7.82 -16.13
N VAL A 486 -37.47 -8.21 -16.00
CA VAL A 486 -38.49 -7.45 -15.25
C VAL A 486 -38.24 -7.40 -13.73
N ASN A 487 -37.48 -8.36 -13.17
CA ASN A 487 -37.13 -8.39 -11.75
C ASN A 487 -35.80 -7.68 -11.43
N GLY A 488 -35.12 -7.11 -12.43
CA GLY A 488 -33.84 -6.42 -12.24
C GLY A 488 -32.67 -7.34 -11.89
N VAL A 489 -32.81 -8.65 -12.07
CA VAL A 489 -31.73 -9.65 -11.95
C VAL A 489 -31.24 -9.98 -13.34
N ALA A 490 -30.01 -9.59 -13.67
CA ALA A 490 -29.40 -9.83 -14.99
C ALA A 490 -29.64 -11.26 -15.50
N SER A 491 -29.78 -11.44 -16.80
CA SER A 491 -29.74 -12.74 -17.50
C SER A 491 -28.30 -13.26 -17.68
N LEU A 492 -28.06 -14.39 -18.36
CA LEU A 492 -26.70 -14.76 -18.77
C LEU A 492 -26.23 -13.93 -19.97
N GLU A 493 -27.18 -13.54 -20.80
CA GLU A 493 -27.05 -12.72 -22.00
C GLU A 493 -26.68 -11.27 -21.64
N ASP A 494 -27.23 -10.73 -20.55
CA ASP A 494 -26.79 -9.45 -19.96
C ASP A 494 -25.32 -9.49 -19.52
N LEU A 495 -24.92 -10.59 -18.85
CA LEU A 495 -23.55 -10.79 -18.36
C LEU A 495 -22.58 -10.97 -19.53
N GLU A 496 -22.93 -11.78 -20.54
CA GLU A 496 -22.19 -11.92 -21.81
C GLU A 496 -22.01 -10.56 -22.48
N ALA A 497 -23.09 -9.79 -22.63
CA ALA A 497 -23.06 -8.50 -23.32
C ALA A 497 -22.22 -7.47 -22.54
N GLY A 498 -22.19 -7.57 -21.21
CA GLY A 498 -21.30 -6.81 -20.34
C GLY A 498 -19.83 -7.20 -20.47
N ILE A 499 -19.51 -8.50 -20.59
CA ILE A 499 -18.15 -9.01 -20.82
C ILE A 499 -17.68 -8.60 -22.23
N ARG A 500 -18.47 -8.91 -23.26
CA ARG A 500 -18.17 -8.63 -24.67
C ARG A 500 -17.90 -7.15 -24.94
N ARG A 501 -18.72 -6.25 -24.38
CA ARG A 501 -18.58 -4.80 -24.56
C ARG A 501 -17.61 -4.16 -23.54
N GLY A 502 -17.38 -4.80 -22.41
CA GLY A 502 -16.85 -4.13 -21.22
C GLY A 502 -17.84 -3.10 -20.67
N MET A 503 -17.33 -2.15 -19.88
CA MET A 503 -18.12 -1.05 -19.32
C MET A 503 -17.58 0.31 -19.82
N PRO A 504 -18.18 0.90 -20.88
CA PRO A 504 -17.72 2.15 -21.46
C PRO A 504 -17.60 3.31 -20.46
N GLY A 505 -16.49 4.04 -20.52
CA GLY A 505 -16.14 5.09 -19.57
C GLY A 505 -15.65 4.58 -18.21
N THR A 506 -15.16 3.33 -18.15
CA THR A 506 -14.49 2.73 -16.98
C THR A 506 -13.19 2.03 -17.43
N ALA A 507 -12.49 1.36 -16.50
CA ALA A 507 -11.32 0.53 -16.82
C ALA A 507 -11.67 -0.88 -17.32
N MET A 508 -12.93 -1.33 -17.22
CA MET A 508 -13.35 -2.64 -17.73
C MET A 508 -13.48 -2.59 -19.26
N ARG A 509 -12.47 -3.11 -19.95
CA ARG A 509 -12.37 -3.13 -21.42
C ARG A 509 -13.30 -4.19 -22.02
N ALA A 510 -13.52 -4.10 -23.33
CA ALA A 510 -14.18 -5.14 -24.11
C ALA A 510 -13.33 -6.42 -24.16
N PHE A 511 -13.99 -7.57 -24.05
CA PHE A 511 -13.40 -8.91 -24.25
C PHE A 511 -13.83 -9.50 -25.59
N ASP A 512 -13.86 -8.67 -26.63
CA ASP A 512 -14.28 -8.97 -28.01
C ASP A 512 -13.43 -10.05 -28.70
N LYS A 513 -12.20 -10.27 -28.23
CA LYS A 513 -11.28 -11.32 -28.73
C LYS A 513 -11.57 -12.73 -28.22
N LEU A 514 -12.37 -12.89 -27.16
CA LEU A 514 -12.81 -14.21 -26.69
C LEU A 514 -13.94 -14.73 -27.58
N SER A 515 -14.04 -16.05 -27.76
CA SER A 515 -15.18 -16.65 -28.46
C SER A 515 -16.50 -16.43 -27.70
N GLU A 516 -17.64 -16.58 -28.39
CA GLU A 516 -18.95 -16.48 -27.73
C GLU A 516 -19.10 -17.51 -26.61
N ASP A 517 -18.67 -18.74 -26.84
CA ASP A 517 -18.66 -19.80 -25.82
C ASP A 517 -17.78 -19.43 -24.61
N GLN A 518 -16.59 -18.86 -24.83
CA GLN A 518 -15.71 -18.41 -23.74
C GLN A 518 -16.33 -17.27 -22.92
N ARG A 519 -17.01 -16.32 -23.57
CA ARG A 519 -17.71 -15.23 -22.88
C ARG A 519 -18.96 -15.73 -22.14
N MET A 520 -19.64 -16.74 -22.67
CA MET A 520 -20.77 -17.40 -22.03
C MET A 520 -20.32 -18.24 -20.81
N LEU A 521 -19.18 -18.93 -20.89
CA LEU A 521 -18.56 -19.60 -19.74
C LEU A 521 -18.19 -18.60 -18.64
N LEU A 522 -17.58 -17.46 -18.99
CA LEU A 522 -17.35 -16.36 -18.04
C LEU A 522 -18.66 -15.81 -17.44
N ALA A 523 -19.72 -15.64 -18.23
CA ALA A 523 -21.02 -15.21 -17.73
C ALA A 523 -21.64 -16.21 -16.72
N GLN A 524 -21.47 -17.51 -16.97
CA GLN A 524 -21.88 -18.58 -16.05
C GLN A 524 -21.05 -18.56 -14.76
N GLU A 525 -19.75 -18.31 -14.84
CA GLU A 525 -18.89 -18.20 -13.65
C GLU A 525 -19.23 -16.96 -12.81
N VAL A 526 -19.47 -15.81 -13.45
CA VAL A 526 -19.97 -14.60 -12.77
C VAL A 526 -21.33 -14.86 -12.09
N ARG A 527 -22.23 -15.65 -12.72
CA ARG A 527 -23.48 -16.11 -12.08
C ARG A 527 -23.23 -17.00 -10.87
N ARG A 528 -22.24 -17.90 -10.97
CA ARG A 528 -21.87 -18.83 -9.88
C ARG A 528 -21.33 -18.06 -8.68
N LEU A 529 -20.41 -17.13 -8.89
CA LEU A 529 -19.86 -16.25 -7.86
C LEU A 529 -20.96 -15.42 -7.18
N ASN A 530 -21.89 -14.85 -7.96
CA ASN A 530 -23.04 -14.11 -7.42
C ASN A 530 -23.97 -14.98 -6.56
N ARG A 531 -24.20 -16.24 -6.96
CA ARG A 531 -24.99 -17.20 -6.19
C ARG A 531 -24.33 -17.58 -4.88
N VAL A 532 -23.05 -17.89 -4.90
CA VAL A 532 -22.28 -18.23 -3.69
C VAL A 532 -22.29 -17.04 -2.72
N GLY A 533 -21.93 -15.85 -3.20
CA GLY A 533 -21.90 -14.63 -2.40
C GLY A 533 -23.24 -14.22 -1.78
N THR A 534 -24.32 -14.29 -2.56
CA THR A 534 -25.67 -13.98 -2.06
C THR A 534 -26.11 -14.97 -0.97
N GLY A 535 -25.66 -16.24 -1.05
CA GLY A 535 -25.95 -17.28 -0.06
C GLY A 535 -25.20 -17.06 1.24
N GLU A 536 -23.88 -16.85 1.14
CA GLU A 536 -23.03 -16.50 2.29
C GLU A 536 -23.54 -15.25 3.02
N GLN A 537 -23.88 -14.19 2.29
CA GLN A 537 -24.42 -12.96 2.87
C GLN A 537 -25.75 -13.19 3.61
N PHE A 538 -26.61 -14.07 3.09
CA PHE A 538 -27.87 -14.40 3.75
C PHE A 538 -27.63 -15.23 5.02
N ILE A 539 -26.78 -16.25 4.95
CA ILE A 539 -26.39 -17.09 6.10
C ILE A 539 -25.72 -16.24 7.21
N ASP A 540 -24.81 -15.34 6.84
CA ASP A 540 -24.16 -14.40 7.77
C ASP A 540 -25.17 -13.44 8.43
N SER A 541 -26.26 -13.09 7.74
CA SER A 541 -27.35 -12.29 8.32
C SER A 541 -28.14 -13.10 9.36
N LEU A 542 -28.54 -14.34 9.03
CA LEU A 542 -29.23 -15.25 9.97
C LEU A 542 -28.39 -15.50 11.23
N LEU A 543 -27.09 -15.77 11.07
CA LEU A 543 -26.16 -16.00 12.18
C LEU A 543 -26.01 -14.77 13.10
N LYS A 544 -26.04 -13.55 12.54
CA LYS A 544 -25.99 -12.29 13.32
C LYS A 544 -27.29 -12.01 14.07
N GLU A 545 -28.42 -12.44 13.53
CA GLU A 545 -29.74 -12.30 14.15
C GLU A 545 -30.05 -13.44 15.13
N GLY A 546 -29.21 -14.48 15.17
CA GLY A 546 -29.32 -15.65 16.05
C GLY A 546 -30.36 -16.67 15.58
N GLU A 547 -30.71 -16.63 14.30
CA GLU A 547 -31.69 -17.53 13.67
C GLU A 547 -31.05 -18.86 13.24
N GLU A 548 -31.86 -19.92 13.18
CA GLU A 548 -31.42 -21.24 12.74
C GLU A 548 -31.30 -21.28 11.20
N ILE A 549 -30.24 -21.92 10.68
CA ILE A 549 -30.01 -21.99 9.23
C ILE A 549 -30.85 -23.13 8.63
N ASP A 550 -31.99 -22.80 8.02
CA ASP A 550 -32.75 -23.71 7.16
C ASP A 550 -32.19 -23.71 5.72
N GLU A 551 -31.69 -24.87 5.26
CA GLU A 551 -31.15 -25.03 3.91
C GLU A 551 -32.19 -24.81 2.79
N ASP A 552 -33.46 -25.15 3.02
CA ASP A 552 -34.54 -24.98 2.06
C ASP A 552 -34.97 -23.50 1.99
N GLU A 553 -34.91 -22.77 3.10
CA GLU A 553 -35.06 -21.31 3.10
C GLU A 553 -33.91 -20.63 2.35
N VAL A 554 -32.66 -20.95 2.69
CA VAL A 554 -31.47 -20.43 1.99
C VAL A 554 -31.58 -20.70 0.48
N ARG A 555 -31.97 -21.91 0.07
CA ARG A 555 -32.16 -22.27 -1.34
C ARG A 555 -33.29 -21.48 -2.00
N THR A 556 -34.37 -21.20 -1.26
CA THR A 556 -35.51 -20.40 -1.75
C THR A 556 -35.12 -18.93 -1.93
N VAL A 557 -34.43 -18.33 -0.96
CA VAL A 557 -33.93 -16.95 -1.04
C VAL A 557 -32.89 -16.79 -2.14
N LEU A 558 -31.96 -17.75 -2.27
CA LEU A 558 -31.01 -17.80 -3.38
C LEU A 558 -31.70 -17.85 -4.74
N LYS A 559 -32.72 -18.70 -4.89
CA LYS A 559 -33.50 -18.79 -6.12
C LYS A 559 -34.19 -17.47 -6.43
N LEU A 560 -34.80 -16.82 -5.43
CA LEU A 560 -35.51 -15.56 -5.59
C LEU A 560 -34.57 -14.40 -5.98
N ARG A 561 -33.40 -14.29 -5.33
CA ARG A 561 -32.47 -13.17 -5.50
C ARG A 561 -31.56 -13.28 -6.74
N THR A 562 -31.30 -14.49 -7.24
CA THR A 562 -30.26 -14.73 -8.27
C THR A 562 -30.77 -15.32 -9.58
N THR A 563 -32.06 -15.69 -9.66
CA THR A 563 -32.68 -16.18 -10.90
C THR A 563 -33.21 -15.00 -11.72
N PRO A 564 -32.84 -14.88 -13.00
CA PRO A 564 -33.43 -13.87 -13.87
C PRO A 564 -34.93 -14.09 -14.02
N GLY A 565 -35.72 -13.02 -14.02
CA GLY A 565 -37.14 -13.06 -14.39
C GLY A 565 -37.32 -13.05 -15.92
N ASP A 566 -38.57 -12.92 -16.36
CA ASP A 566 -38.89 -12.79 -17.80
C ASP A 566 -38.17 -11.57 -18.43
N ASP A 567 -37.80 -11.70 -19.69
CA ASP A 567 -37.23 -10.60 -20.47
C ASP A 567 -38.24 -9.46 -20.66
N THR A 568 -37.76 -8.24 -20.48
CA THR A 568 -38.55 -7.03 -20.72
C THR A 568 -38.77 -6.85 -22.22
N ARG A 569 -40.03 -6.81 -22.63
CA ARG A 569 -40.40 -6.48 -24.00
C ARG A 569 -39.90 -5.07 -24.37
N VAL A 570 -38.94 -5.01 -25.30
CA VAL A 570 -38.49 -3.74 -25.89
C VAL A 570 -39.30 -3.47 -27.18
N PRO A 571 -39.96 -2.30 -27.33
CA PRO A 571 -40.61 -1.92 -28.57
C PRO A 571 -39.56 -1.63 -29.66
N ARG A 572 -39.95 -1.72 -30.94
CA ARG A 572 -39.04 -1.40 -32.05
C ARG A 572 -38.76 0.10 -32.10
N ILE A 573 -37.51 0.52 -31.94
CA ILE A 573 -37.15 1.94 -31.92
C ILE A 573 -36.54 2.36 -33.27
N GLY A 574 -36.93 3.52 -33.79
CA GLY A 574 -36.42 4.05 -35.05
C GLY A 574 -34.96 4.52 -34.95
N ALA A 575 -34.16 4.27 -35.99
CA ALA A 575 -32.74 4.65 -35.99
C ALA A 575 -32.50 6.17 -35.95
N ALA A 576 -33.39 6.96 -36.54
CA ALA A 576 -33.38 8.42 -36.54
C ALA A 576 -34.76 8.96 -36.17
N ALA A 577 -34.80 10.02 -35.37
CA ALA A 577 -36.00 10.71 -34.95
C ALA A 577 -36.22 11.99 -35.76
N ASP A 578 -37.48 12.33 -36.01
CA ASP A 578 -37.82 13.67 -36.50
C ASP A 578 -37.67 14.72 -35.37
N PRO A 579 -37.56 16.03 -35.70
CA PRO A 579 -37.40 17.08 -34.70
C PRO A 579 -38.57 17.21 -33.71
N GLN A 580 -39.78 16.75 -34.04
CA GLN A 580 -40.92 16.78 -33.11
C GLN A 580 -40.79 15.68 -32.05
N ALA A 581 -40.34 14.48 -32.42
CA ALA A 581 -40.02 13.41 -31.48
C ALA A 581 -38.92 13.82 -30.50
N ILE A 582 -37.86 14.46 -30.98
CA ILE A 582 -36.80 15.03 -30.13
C ILE A 582 -37.37 16.10 -29.17
N ALA A 583 -38.26 16.97 -29.65
CA ALA A 583 -38.90 18.00 -28.83
C ALA A 583 -39.82 17.41 -27.73
N ARG A 584 -40.67 16.44 -28.08
CA ARG A 584 -41.50 15.69 -27.11
C ARG A 584 -40.64 14.93 -26.10
N GLY A 585 -39.52 14.38 -26.57
CA GLY A 585 -38.53 13.69 -25.74
C GLY A 585 -37.87 14.60 -24.71
N LYS A 586 -37.49 15.82 -25.11
CA LYS A 586 -37.00 16.84 -24.17
C LYS A 586 -38.07 17.18 -23.13
N ASP A 587 -39.29 17.42 -23.57
CA ASP A 587 -40.42 17.72 -22.69
C ASP A 587 -40.68 16.60 -21.67
N ALA A 588 -40.61 15.33 -22.10
CA ALA A 588 -40.76 14.17 -21.24
C ALA A 588 -39.57 14.01 -20.28
N TYR A 589 -38.33 14.18 -20.75
CA TYR A 589 -37.11 14.15 -19.93
C TYR A 589 -37.14 15.18 -18.79
N LEU A 590 -37.62 16.40 -19.06
CA LEU A 590 -37.79 17.44 -18.04
C LEU A 590 -38.90 17.09 -17.04
N LYS A 591 -40.04 16.55 -17.52
CA LYS A 591 -41.20 16.17 -16.69
C LYS A 591 -40.95 14.93 -15.81
N LEU A 592 -40.14 13.98 -16.29
CA LEU A 592 -39.71 12.79 -15.54
C LEU A 592 -38.60 13.08 -14.53
N GLY A 593 -38.11 14.33 -14.45
CA GLY A 593 -37.11 14.75 -13.47
C GLY A 593 -35.68 14.33 -13.80
N CYS A 594 -35.39 13.80 -14.99
CA CYS A 594 -34.04 13.37 -15.40
C CYS A 594 -33.01 14.50 -15.26
N LYS A 595 -33.45 15.75 -15.46
CA LYS A 595 -32.65 16.97 -15.29
C LYS A 595 -32.06 17.17 -13.90
N ASN A 596 -32.65 16.58 -12.85
CA ASN A 596 -32.20 16.75 -11.47
C ASN A 596 -30.85 16.08 -11.20
N CYS A 597 -30.40 15.20 -12.09
CA CYS A 597 -29.08 14.57 -12.06
C CYS A 597 -28.30 14.83 -13.36
N HIS A 598 -28.97 14.77 -14.52
CA HIS A 598 -28.31 14.89 -15.82
C HIS A 598 -28.26 16.34 -16.37
N GLY A 599 -28.86 17.33 -15.69
CA GLY A 599 -28.96 18.71 -16.20
C GLY A 599 -30.03 18.88 -17.30
N GLU A 600 -30.38 20.11 -17.66
CA GLU A 600 -31.37 20.40 -18.73
C GLU A 600 -30.80 20.24 -20.16
N ASP A 601 -29.47 20.12 -20.26
CA ASP A 601 -28.68 19.94 -21.47
C ASP A 601 -28.02 18.56 -21.57
N GLY A 602 -28.09 17.73 -20.51
CA GLY A 602 -27.51 16.40 -20.44
C GLY A 602 -26.05 16.35 -19.95
N THR A 603 -25.39 17.47 -19.64
CA THR A 603 -23.96 17.45 -19.27
C THR A 603 -23.68 16.92 -17.86
N GLY A 604 -24.72 16.75 -17.04
CA GLY A 604 -24.64 16.31 -15.66
C GLY A 604 -24.63 17.46 -14.68
N ALA A 605 -25.69 17.55 -13.85
CA ALA A 605 -25.82 18.52 -12.78
C ALA A 605 -26.39 17.80 -11.56
N TRP A 606 -25.55 17.52 -10.56
CA TRP A 606 -25.93 16.81 -9.34
C TRP A 606 -25.40 17.53 -8.11
N ASP A 607 -26.28 17.73 -7.14
CA ASP A 607 -26.02 18.41 -5.87
C ASP A 607 -27.13 17.98 -4.90
N PRO A 608 -26.85 17.21 -3.83
CA PRO A 608 -25.53 16.76 -3.35
C PRO A 608 -24.89 15.64 -4.20
N PRO A 609 -23.64 15.21 -3.90
CA PRO A 609 -23.03 14.01 -4.48
C PRO A 609 -23.91 12.76 -4.33
N LEU A 610 -23.95 11.94 -5.39
CA LEU A 610 -24.72 10.69 -5.42
C LEU A 610 -23.81 9.49 -5.17
N PHE A 611 -24.30 8.49 -4.43
CA PHE A 611 -23.54 7.30 -4.03
C PHE A 611 -24.27 6.02 -4.45
N ASP A 612 -23.52 4.95 -4.73
CA ASP A 612 -24.11 3.62 -4.97
C ASP A 612 -24.41 2.87 -3.67
N GLU A 613 -25.00 1.67 -3.80
CA GLU A 613 -25.38 0.81 -2.68
C GLU A 613 -24.24 0.37 -1.75
N HIS A 614 -22.98 0.60 -2.11
CA HIS A 614 -21.80 0.35 -1.27
C HIS A 614 -21.15 1.66 -0.76
N GLY A 615 -21.81 2.80 -0.91
CA GLY A 615 -21.30 4.11 -0.48
C GLY A 615 -20.22 4.71 -1.38
N TRP A 616 -19.96 4.14 -2.58
CA TRP A 616 -19.00 4.74 -3.51
C TRP A 616 -19.65 5.85 -4.36
N PRO A 617 -18.98 6.98 -4.60
CA PRO A 617 -19.51 8.03 -5.46
C PRO A 617 -19.86 7.51 -6.87
N ALA A 618 -21.09 7.76 -7.27
CA ALA A 618 -21.69 7.27 -8.50
C ALA A 618 -22.40 8.42 -9.24
N PRO A 619 -21.63 9.40 -9.75
CA PRO A 619 -22.20 10.53 -10.47
C PRO A 619 -23.01 10.07 -11.69
N PRO A 620 -24.04 10.85 -12.08
CA PRO A 620 -24.80 10.60 -13.30
C PRO A 620 -23.90 10.77 -14.53
N ARG A 621 -24.23 10.04 -15.59
CA ARG A 621 -23.48 10.05 -16.84
C ARG A 621 -23.69 11.38 -17.58
N ASP A 622 -22.60 12.04 -17.99
CA ASP A 622 -22.63 13.15 -18.96
C ASP A 622 -23.12 12.57 -20.30
N LEU A 623 -24.36 12.89 -20.67
CA LEU A 623 -25.04 12.32 -21.83
C LEU A 623 -24.54 12.91 -23.15
N VAL A 624 -23.82 14.03 -23.08
CA VAL A 624 -23.27 14.74 -24.25
C VAL A 624 -21.91 14.15 -24.59
N HIS A 625 -20.97 14.17 -23.65
CA HIS A 625 -19.55 13.90 -23.92
C HIS A 625 -19.06 12.51 -23.52
N GLU A 626 -19.74 11.78 -22.62
CA GLU A 626 -19.29 10.46 -22.20
C GLU A 626 -20.02 9.33 -22.93
N PRO A 627 -19.41 8.13 -23.04
CA PRO A 627 -20.07 6.97 -23.65
C PRO A 627 -21.15 6.39 -22.72
N PHE A 628 -22.29 6.01 -23.31
CA PHE A 628 -23.36 5.35 -22.57
C PHE A 628 -22.94 3.96 -22.08
N LYS A 629 -23.18 3.67 -20.79
CA LYS A 629 -22.77 2.42 -20.13
C LYS A 629 -23.34 1.15 -20.79
N GLY A 630 -24.53 1.21 -21.38
CA GLY A 630 -25.15 0.10 -22.12
C GLY A 630 -24.83 0.05 -23.61
N GLY A 631 -24.09 1.03 -24.16
CA GLY A 631 -23.96 1.29 -25.59
C GLY A 631 -24.93 2.35 -26.12
N HIS A 632 -24.76 2.75 -27.37
CA HIS A 632 -25.53 3.82 -28.04
C HIS A 632 -26.79 3.34 -28.79
N GLU A 633 -27.07 2.03 -28.78
CA GLU A 633 -28.28 1.47 -29.37
C GLU A 633 -29.54 1.95 -28.62
N PRO A 634 -30.60 2.33 -29.34
CA PRO A 634 -31.79 2.90 -28.69
C PRO A 634 -32.45 1.91 -27.72
N GLU A 635 -32.45 0.61 -28.03
CA GLU A 635 -32.96 -0.45 -27.15
C GLU A 635 -32.17 -0.54 -25.83
N ALA A 636 -30.85 -0.34 -25.88
CA ALA A 636 -30.01 -0.37 -24.69
C ALA A 636 -30.28 0.84 -23.78
N ILE A 637 -30.49 2.02 -24.36
CA ILE A 637 -30.87 3.24 -23.65
C ILE A 637 -32.28 3.10 -23.06
N TYR A 638 -33.22 2.55 -23.83
CA TYR A 638 -34.59 2.27 -23.39
C TYR A 638 -34.62 1.42 -22.12
N LEU A 639 -33.88 0.30 -22.11
CA LEU A 639 -33.77 -0.56 -20.93
C LEU A 639 -33.15 0.15 -19.72
N ARG A 640 -32.24 1.11 -19.91
CA ARG A 640 -31.68 1.91 -18.79
C ARG A 640 -32.65 2.92 -18.21
N ILE A 641 -33.61 3.41 -19.00
CA ILE A 641 -34.63 4.34 -18.50
C ILE A 641 -35.78 3.54 -17.85
N LEU A 642 -36.27 2.50 -18.53
CA LEU A 642 -37.38 1.68 -18.04
C LEU A 642 -37.02 0.91 -16.76
N LEU A 643 -35.90 0.20 -16.75
CA LEU A 643 -35.46 -0.65 -15.63
C LEU A 643 -34.43 0.03 -14.71
N GLY A 644 -34.00 1.25 -15.04
CA GLY A 644 -32.96 1.98 -14.31
C GLY A 644 -31.58 1.36 -14.46
N MET A 645 -30.73 1.59 -13.46
CA MET A 645 -29.48 0.83 -13.26
C MET A 645 -29.46 0.30 -11.81
N PRO A 646 -29.74 -0.99 -11.57
CA PRO A 646 -29.86 -1.56 -10.24
C PRO A 646 -28.68 -1.25 -9.32
N GLY A 647 -29.00 -0.93 -8.06
CA GLY A 647 -28.04 -0.57 -7.00
C GLY A 647 -27.39 0.81 -7.13
N SER A 648 -27.90 1.66 -8.04
CA SER A 648 -27.32 2.97 -8.35
C SER A 648 -28.35 4.10 -8.15
N PRO A 649 -27.91 5.37 -8.12
CA PRO A 649 -28.82 6.52 -8.07
C PRO A 649 -29.77 6.66 -9.26
N HIS A 650 -29.54 5.97 -10.39
CA HIS A 650 -30.39 6.09 -11.58
C HIS A 650 -31.65 5.23 -11.44
N PRO A 651 -32.84 5.83 -11.20
CA PRO A 651 -34.06 5.09 -10.93
C PRO A 651 -34.58 4.40 -12.19
N ALA A 652 -35.47 3.43 -11.98
CA ALA A 652 -36.35 2.88 -13.00
C ALA A 652 -37.54 3.83 -13.24
N CYS A 653 -38.08 3.84 -14.46
CA CYS A 653 -39.30 4.57 -14.82
C CYS A 653 -40.45 3.61 -15.20
N PRO A 654 -40.88 2.69 -14.31
CA PRO A 654 -41.96 1.75 -14.61
C PRO A 654 -43.29 2.51 -14.76
N GLY A 655 -44.11 2.09 -15.72
CA GLY A 655 -45.43 2.68 -15.98
C GLY A 655 -45.44 3.93 -16.85
N VAL A 656 -44.29 4.41 -17.33
CA VAL A 656 -44.23 5.38 -18.44
C VAL A 656 -44.54 4.63 -19.75
N ALA A 657 -45.37 5.22 -20.61
CA ALA A 657 -45.77 4.59 -21.87
C ALA A 657 -44.60 4.47 -22.86
N ASP A 658 -44.55 3.36 -23.61
CA ASP A 658 -43.51 3.04 -24.60
C ASP A 658 -43.20 4.22 -25.54
N ASP A 659 -44.22 4.86 -26.14
CA ASP A 659 -44.04 5.99 -27.06
C ASP A 659 -43.33 7.19 -26.39
N GLN A 660 -43.65 7.47 -25.12
CA GLN A 660 -43.03 8.54 -24.35
C GLN A 660 -41.58 8.20 -23.98
N LEU A 661 -41.30 6.94 -23.63
CA LEU A 661 -39.94 6.45 -23.39
C LEU A 661 -39.10 6.48 -24.67
N ILE A 662 -39.68 6.10 -25.81
CA ILE A 662 -39.06 6.19 -27.14
C ILE A 662 -38.66 7.64 -27.44
N ASP A 663 -39.57 8.60 -27.28
CA ASP A 663 -39.26 10.02 -27.48
C ASP A 663 -38.08 10.46 -26.57
N VAL A 664 -38.04 10.06 -25.29
CA VAL A 664 -36.90 10.36 -24.38
C VAL A 664 -35.60 9.70 -24.86
N VAL A 665 -35.63 8.44 -25.30
CA VAL A 665 -34.46 7.76 -25.88
C VAL A 665 -33.89 8.55 -27.06
N GLN A 666 -34.77 9.05 -27.95
CA GLN A 666 -34.34 9.85 -29.09
C GLN A 666 -33.76 11.20 -28.68
N TYR A 667 -34.31 11.85 -27.66
CA TYR A 667 -33.72 13.06 -27.10
C TYR A 667 -32.33 12.79 -26.51
N CYS A 668 -32.17 11.76 -25.67
CA CYS A 668 -30.86 11.37 -25.12
C CYS A 668 -29.84 11.05 -26.24
N ARG A 669 -30.26 10.39 -27.33
CA ARG A 669 -29.40 10.16 -28.50
C ARG A 669 -29.02 11.45 -29.24
N SER A 670 -29.93 12.45 -29.29
CA SER A 670 -29.67 13.75 -29.91
C SER A 670 -28.69 14.64 -29.14
N LEU A 671 -28.53 14.40 -27.83
CA LEU A 671 -27.56 15.11 -26.99
C LEU A 671 -26.12 14.61 -27.17
N SER A 672 -25.96 13.33 -27.52
CA SER A 672 -24.67 12.64 -27.63
C SER A 672 -23.81 13.20 -28.77
N GLN A 673 -22.68 13.81 -28.43
CA GLN A 673 -21.70 14.36 -29.38
C GLN A 673 -20.46 13.46 -29.53
N GLU A 674 -19.69 13.68 -30.60
CA GLU A 674 -18.39 13.06 -30.86
C GLU A 674 -17.32 14.14 -31.09
N PRO A 675 -16.04 13.90 -30.73
CA PRO A 675 -15.51 12.69 -30.10
C PRO A 675 -15.88 12.59 -28.61
N LYS A 676 -16.06 11.36 -28.11
CA LYS A 676 -16.22 11.12 -26.67
C LYS A 676 -15.02 11.60 -25.85
N ARG A 677 -15.31 12.17 -24.67
CA ARG A 677 -14.33 12.61 -23.69
C ARG A 677 -13.83 11.42 -22.88
N GLU A 678 -12.61 10.98 -23.18
CA GLU A 678 -11.91 10.04 -22.31
C GLU A 678 -11.42 10.74 -21.04
N ARG A 679 -11.50 10.02 -19.91
CA ARG A 679 -11.01 10.45 -18.60
C ARG A 679 -10.14 9.35 -18.00
N THR A 680 -9.08 9.71 -17.29
CA THR A 680 -8.30 8.78 -16.46
C THR A 680 -9.09 8.37 -15.21
N ASN A 681 -8.66 7.31 -14.51
CA ASN A 681 -9.24 6.94 -13.22
C ASN A 681 -9.20 8.11 -12.22
N HIS A 682 -8.07 8.84 -12.17
CA HIS A 682 -7.91 10.00 -11.31
C HIS A 682 -8.88 11.15 -11.66
N GLN A 683 -9.04 11.47 -12.95
CA GLN A 683 -9.99 12.50 -13.39
C GLN A 683 -11.44 12.12 -13.09
N ARG A 684 -11.82 10.84 -13.26
CA ARG A 684 -13.15 10.35 -12.87
C ARG A 684 -13.36 10.40 -11.36
N ALA A 685 -12.35 10.03 -10.56
CA ALA A 685 -12.42 10.10 -9.11
C ALA A 685 -12.64 11.54 -8.64
N LEU A 686 -11.81 12.50 -9.09
CA LEU A 686 -11.97 13.91 -8.75
C LEU A 686 -13.38 14.42 -9.06
N GLN A 687 -13.87 14.20 -10.30
CA GLN A 687 -15.21 14.61 -10.71
C GLN A 687 -16.32 13.96 -9.89
N ALA A 688 -16.13 12.73 -9.39
CA ALA A 688 -17.16 12.06 -8.60
C ALA A 688 -17.26 12.60 -7.16
N TRP A 689 -16.15 13.12 -6.62
CA TRP A 689 -16.09 13.76 -5.30
C TRP A 689 -16.40 15.25 -5.32
N THR A 690 -16.30 15.92 -6.47
CA THR A 690 -16.67 17.34 -6.63
C THR A 690 -18.01 17.50 -7.36
N ALA A 691 -18.97 18.18 -6.74
CA ALA A 691 -20.17 18.61 -7.45
C ALA A 691 -19.77 19.58 -8.57
N PRO A 692 -20.30 19.45 -9.80
CA PRO A 692 -20.05 20.41 -10.86
C PRO A 692 -20.63 21.78 -10.46
N GLU A 693 -19.87 22.85 -10.70
CA GLU A 693 -20.38 24.21 -10.53
C GLU A 693 -21.64 24.39 -11.40
N LYS A 694 -22.72 24.89 -10.80
CA LYS A 694 -23.95 25.21 -11.54
C LYS A 694 -23.65 26.36 -12.51
N PRO A 695 -23.91 26.21 -13.82
CA PRO A 695 -23.65 27.25 -14.82
C PRO A 695 -24.56 28.47 -14.67
#